data_AF-A0A954TSA5-F1
#
_entry.id   AF-A0A954TSA5-F1
#
_cell.length_a   1.000
_cell.length_b   1.000
_cell.length_c   1.000
_cell.angle_alpha   90.00
_cell.angle_beta   90.00
_cell.angle_gamma   90.00
#
_symmetry.space_group_name_H-M   'P 1'
#
loop_
_entity.id
_entity.type
_entity.pdbx_description
1 polymer ?
#
loop_
_entity_poly.entity_id
_entity_poly.type
_entity_poly.pdbx_seq_one_letter_code
_entity_poly.pdbx_strand_id
1 'polypeptide(L)'
;MAKAKQRLKSNVRSADRVTGDPDPAMGTTSTSLPTWVVWCRRLAAGLLGSLVVYVAYYPSDSIQVENGDALWFCALALILWTMTMATEPIVRFSASPIEKESQSDTIGFVFGPGLMVDVSVWCLAAWMMVAALATCPPGNLRLATNEAWLWVAGAAILTSARRLMTLHQSRTVVISLMAAVAVGMSLHAMHQNWISLPEMRAEYLANPDKMLREAGMVAPAGSARRMVFANRLLDGGPTATFALANSLAAVLMIAVLVPIGVLIARRRSEHALLVNGGLGMFAIIAVAALFATRSRSAVAACALAVVWLWISGNSHSKASRFRRGAIAMMMAAFLGAVILVGVMVFGDDEWMSAAPASLQFRLQYWKATAQLLVDHPMMGAGPGGFQPLYLAYRLPVANETISDPHNFFFETLAAGGIPGGILLLFVMISCLRSRRKIETDLTSEQRFQSAERVSWIAYGAGGALALIWLFGLASGQLPDIQASLFSVPFAVFAGWLIQTQMADVTAVEIRRIHTAILFAMMTHLLVSGGWTVPGVALMIWLVVASICAANPVHVGGTSDALAVSPFASRASLGAFGLGVAILVCLRFESIVPTQDASLALLRGEDAMRRGMVAKADAESRLAVQADPWGFEAARWRSEMLRSQLITSRNDPEVRRKWIESIETVVDRAGGNPLVLRAVGEQCLHAYQAFGLAADLQRADRLISQALKENPTDLSLNGQASMIALQLHQREKAERLADETRLLSGLGNNIVQDLGLQQVMVVAKIGLPAANEPEMSSIKDQFRESLGWDFEPGGG
;
A
#
# COMPACT_ATOMS: atom_id res chain seq x y z
N MET A 1 69.30 -55.64 13.43
CA MET A 1 68.58 -54.80 12.45
C MET A 1 67.60 -53.94 13.25
N ALA A 2 68.06 -52.79 13.77
CA ALA A 2 68.17 -51.50 13.09
C ALA A 2 66.79 -50.85 12.91
N LYS A 3 66.49 -49.64 13.38
CA LYS A 3 67.14 -48.65 14.27
C LYS A 3 65.98 -47.68 14.57
N ALA A 4 65.57 -47.50 15.83
CA ALA A 4 66.11 -46.50 16.78
C ALA A 4 65.47 -45.11 16.56
N LYS A 5 64.67 -44.60 17.54
CA LYS A 5 65.08 -43.62 18.60
C LYS A 5 65.08 -42.17 18.06
N GLN A 6 64.76 -41.09 18.76
CA GLN A 6 64.56 -40.80 20.19
C GLN A 6 64.03 -39.36 20.32
N ARG A 7 63.22 -39.12 21.36
CA ARG A 7 63.24 -38.03 22.36
C ARG A 7 63.22 -36.53 21.96
N LEU A 8 62.16 -35.87 22.44
CA LEU A 8 62.16 -34.87 23.54
C LEU A 8 63.47 -34.09 23.80
N LYS A 9 63.43 -32.76 23.63
CA LYS A 9 63.43 -31.79 24.74
C LYS A 9 63.31 -30.33 24.27
N SER A 10 62.58 -29.57 25.07
CA SER A 10 62.50 -28.12 25.15
C SER A 10 63.85 -27.44 25.41
N ASN A 11 64.03 -26.22 24.91
CA ASN A 11 64.44 -25.09 25.76
C ASN A 11 64.29 -23.72 25.08
N VAL A 12 64.08 -22.75 25.95
CA VAL A 12 63.64 -21.36 25.75
C VAL A 12 64.84 -20.41 25.84
N ARG A 13 64.81 -19.32 25.03
CA ARG A 13 65.52 -18.00 25.13
C ARG A 13 67.05 -18.01 24.97
N SER A 14 67.65 -17.21 24.10
CA SER A 14 67.80 -15.73 24.16
C SER A 14 68.60 -15.30 22.91
N ALA A 15 68.10 -14.37 22.09
CA ALA A 15 68.52 -12.97 22.04
C ALA A 15 69.98 -12.77 21.57
N ASP A 16 70.14 -12.47 20.27
CA ASP A 16 71.15 -11.51 19.81
C ASP A 16 70.65 -10.75 18.58
N ARG A 17 70.81 -9.44 18.64
CA ARG A 17 70.43 -8.44 17.63
C ARG A 17 71.48 -8.42 16.52
N VAL A 18 71.05 -8.52 15.27
CA VAL A 18 71.77 -7.87 14.16
C VAL A 18 70.74 -7.16 13.27
N THR A 19 70.98 -5.88 13.12
CA THR A 19 70.28 -4.89 12.30
C THR A 19 70.35 -5.20 10.82
N GLY A 20 69.21 -5.18 10.13
CA GLY A 20 69.08 -5.10 8.68
C GLY A 20 67.80 -4.32 8.35
N ASP A 21 67.92 -3.33 7.48
CA ASP A 21 66.91 -2.34 7.09
C ASP A 21 65.55 -2.93 6.65
N PRO A 22 64.46 -2.14 6.72
CA PRO A 22 63.13 -2.58 6.32
C PRO A 22 63.04 -2.58 4.79
N ASP A 23 62.71 -3.74 4.23
CA ASP A 23 62.28 -3.86 2.83
C ASP A 23 61.08 -2.92 2.59
N PRO A 24 61.19 -1.90 1.71
CA PRO A 24 60.06 -1.09 1.32
C PRO A 24 59.29 -1.81 0.20
N ALA A 25 57.96 -1.79 0.30
CA ALA A 25 57.00 -2.26 -0.71
C ALA A 25 56.65 -3.76 -0.71
N MET A 26 55.89 -4.18 0.31
CA MET A 26 54.70 -5.00 0.05
C MET A 26 53.46 -4.15 0.32
N GLY A 27 53.09 -3.36 -0.69
CA GLY A 27 51.76 -2.78 -0.77
C GLY A 27 50.75 -3.92 -0.81
N THR A 28 49.92 -4.02 0.23
CA THR A 28 48.75 -4.89 0.25
C THR A 28 47.74 -4.38 -0.77
N THR A 29 47.91 -4.72 -2.05
CA THR A 29 46.85 -4.53 -3.05
C THR A 29 45.82 -5.63 -2.86
N SER A 30 44.92 -5.44 -1.91
CA SER A 30 43.67 -6.20 -1.83
C SER A 30 42.95 -6.01 -3.16
N THR A 31 42.86 -7.05 -3.98
CA THR A 31 42.13 -7.04 -5.26
C THR A 31 40.63 -6.94 -4.97
N SER A 32 40.16 -5.71 -4.81
CA SER A 32 38.77 -5.35 -4.51
C SER A 32 37.93 -5.27 -5.79
N LEU A 33 36.61 -5.49 -5.66
CA LEU A 33 35.63 -5.16 -6.70
C LEU A 33 35.88 -3.76 -7.30
N PRO A 34 35.54 -3.52 -8.59
CA PRO A 34 35.67 -2.19 -9.18
C PRO A 34 35.01 -1.10 -8.33
N THR A 35 35.66 0.04 -8.18
CA THR A 35 35.21 1.12 -7.27
C THR A 35 33.76 1.54 -7.52
N TRP A 36 33.32 1.62 -8.78
CA TRP A 36 31.94 1.95 -9.14
C TRP A 36 30.94 0.89 -8.67
N VAL A 37 31.30 -0.40 -8.70
CA VAL A 37 30.44 -1.50 -8.20
C VAL A 37 30.21 -1.34 -6.70
N VAL A 38 31.27 -1.01 -5.96
CA VAL A 38 31.21 -0.79 -4.52
C VAL A 38 30.30 0.40 -4.20
N TRP A 39 30.47 1.53 -4.88
CA TRP A 39 29.61 2.71 -4.69
C TRP A 39 28.15 2.45 -5.05
N CYS A 40 27.88 1.77 -6.17
CA CYS A 40 26.52 1.39 -6.54
C CYS A 40 25.86 0.51 -5.46
N ARG A 41 26.57 -0.45 -4.87
CA ARG A 41 26.04 -1.29 -3.79
C ARG A 41 25.82 -0.53 -2.49
N ARG A 42 26.70 0.42 -2.16
CA ARG A 42 26.55 1.32 -1.00
C ARG A 42 25.32 2.20 -1.13
N LEU A 43 25.16 2.86 -2.26
CA LEU A 43 24.00 3.70 -2.55
C LEU A 43 22.70 2.88 -2.62
N ALA A 44 22.72 1.68 -3.20
CA ALA A 44 21.58 0.77 -3.18
C ALA A 44 21.19 0.37 -1.75
N ALA A 45 22.16 0.08 -0.88
CA ALA A 45 21.90 -0.19 0.54
C ALA A 45 21.32 1.04 1.26
N GLY A 46 21.83 2.24 0.98
CA GLY A 46 21.26 3.48 1.49
C GLY A 46 19.82 3.69 1.04
N LEU A 47 19.55 3.51 -0.25
CA LEU A 47 18.21 3.66 -0.82
C LEU A 47 17.20 2.66 -0.23
N LEU A 48 17.64 1.43 0.08
CA LEU A 48 16.83 0.46 0.80
C LEU A 48 16.40 1.00 2.19
N GLY A 49 17.33 1.60 2.93
CA GLY A 49 17.03 2.26 4.21
C GLY A 49 16.15 3.51 4.05
N SER A 50 16.38 4.31 3.01
CA SER A 50 15.56 5.47 2.67
C SER A 50 14.11 5.10 2.39
N LEU A 51 13.86 4.01 1.67
CA LEU A 51 12.50 3.54 1.36
C LEU A 51 11.69 3.21 2.62
N VAL A 52 12.31 2.64 3.65
CA VAL A 52 11.63 2.31 4.92
C VAL A 52 11.15 3.57 5.64
N VAL A 53 11.94 4.64 5.61
CA VAL A 53 11.54 5.94 6.19
C VAL A 53 10.55 6.67 5.29
N TYR A 54 10.74 6.62 3.97
CA TYR A 54 9.85 7.26 3.00
C TYR A 54 8.40 6.81 3.17
N VAL A 55 8.15 5.50 3.19
CA VAL A 55 6.79 4.96 3.31
C VAL A 55 6.18 5.15 4.70
N ALA A 56 6.98 5.53 5.70
CA ALA A 56 6.46 5.89 7.02
C ALA A 56 5.77 7.26 7.01
N TYR A 57 6.16 8.16 6.10
CA TYR A 57 5.54 9.47 5.92
C TYR A 57 4.53 9.49 4.77
N TYR A 58 4.82 8.73 3.70
CA TYR A 58 4.00 8.65 2.50
C TYR A 58 3.60 7.19 2.23
N PRO A 59 2.68 6.61 3.02
CA PRO A 59 2.32 5.20 2.88
C PRO A 59 1.45 4.87 1.66
N SER A 60 0.84 5.88 1.02
CA SER A 60 -0.06 5.78 -0.13
C SER A 60 -1.18 4.73 0.07
N ASP A 61 -2.12 5.05 0.95
CA ASP A 61 -3.17 4.13 1.43
C ASP A 61 -4.54 4.44 0.78
N SER A 62 -5.46 3.47 0.78
CA SER A 62 -6.72 3.53 0.01
C SER A 62 -6.47 3.76 -1.50
N ILE A 63 -7.17 4.70 -2.14
CA ILE A 63 -7.09 4.97 -3.59
C ILE A 63 -5.89 5.86 -4.01
N GLN A 64 -4.98 6.16 -3.08
CA GLN A 64 -3.85 7.07 -3.32
C GLN A 64 -2.86 6.51 -4.34
N VAL A 65 -2.73 5.19 -4.42
CA VAL A 65 -1.83 4.53 -5.38
C VAL A 65 -2.31 4.80 -6.80
N GLU A 66 -3.61 4.61 -7.04
CA GLU A 66 -4.31 4.81 -8.31
C GLU A 66 -4.22 6.28 -8.75
N ASN A 67 -4.30 7.21 -7.80
CA ASN A 67 -4.13 8.64 -8.05
C ASN A 67 -2.66 9.05 -8.36
N GLY A 68 -1.70 8.14 -8.17
CA GLY A 68 -0.30 8.34 -8.54
C GLY A 68 0.63 8.77 -7.41
N ASP A 69 0.17 8.77 -6.15
CA ASP A 69 0.99 9.19 -5.00
C ASP A 69 2.22 8.27 -4.81
N ALA A 70 2.10 7.00 -5.21
CA ALA A 70 3.16 6.00 -5.09
C ALA A 70 4.18 6.01 -6.24
N LEU A 71 4.06 6.86 -7.26
CA LEU A 71 4.92 6.81 -8.46
C LEU A 71 6.40 7.08 -8.13
N TRP A 72 6.69 8.00 -7.21
CA TRP A 72 8.07 8.24 -6.76
C TRP A 72 8.63 7.07 -5.95
N PHE A 73 7.80 6.42 -5.13
CA PHE A 73 8.19 5.18 -4.45
C PHE A 73 8.58 4.11 -5.48
N CYS A 74 7.80 3.97 -6.56
CA CYS A 74 8.11 3.04 -7.65
C CYS A 74 9.41 3.40 -8.36
N ALA A 75 9.68 4.68 -8.61
CA ALA A 75 10.93 5.14 -9.20
C ALA A 75 12.14 4.80 -8.30
N LEU A 76 12.04 5.07 -6.99
CA LEU A 76 13.09 4.74 -6.02
C LEU A 76 13.32 3.23 -5.93
N ALA A 77 12.27 2.41 -5.97
CA ALA A 77 12.36 0.95 -6.03
C ALA A 77 13.09 0.45 -7.29
N LEU A 78 12.81 1.07 -8.45
CA LEU A 78 13.45 0.73 -9.72
C LEU A 78 14.90 1.21 -9.80
N ILE A 79 15.23 2.37 -9.22
CA ILE A 79 16.63 2.83 -9.08
C ILE A 79 17.40 1.83 -8.21
N LEU A 80 16.84 1.43 -7.06
CA LEU A 80 17.40 0.40 -6.19
C LEU A 80 17.70 -0.89 -6.95
N TRP A 81 16.74 -1.35 -7.76
CA TRP A 81 16.89 -2.54 -8.58
C TRP A 81 17.94 -2.39 -9.67
N THR A 82 17.93 -1.27 -10.39
CA THR A 82 18.88 -0.99 -11.46
C THR A 82 20.31 -1.04 -10.92
N MET A 83 20.57 -0.37 -9.79
CA MET A 83 21.90 -0.37 -9.16
C MET A 83 22.32 -1.75 -8.66
N THR A 84 21.37 -2.52 -8.12
CA THR A 84 21.64 -3.86 -7.60
C THR A 84 21.91 -4.86 -8.73
N MET A 85 21.08 -4.87 -9.77
CA MET A 85 21.17 -5.82 -10.88
C MET A 85 22.28 -5.47 -11.86
N ALA A 86 22.57 -4.19 -12.10
CA ALA A 86 23.73 -3.78 -12.90
C ALA A 86 25.05 -4.30 -12.30
N THR A 87 25.11 -4.49 -10.97
CA THR A 87 26.34 -4.92 -10.30
C THR A 87 26.38 -6.43 -10.00
N GLU A 88 25.24 -7.13 -9.97
CA GLU A 88 25.17 -8.54 -9.56
C GLU A 88 26.03 -9.49 -10.41
N PRO A 89 26.02 -9.42 -11.76
CA PRO A 89 26.87 -10.29 -12.58
C PRO A 89 28.35 -10.14 -12.24
N ILE A 90 28.84 -8.91 -12.03
CA ILE A 90 30.26 -8.66 -11.75
C ILE A 90 30.64 -9.20 -10.37
N VAL A 91 29.77 -9.01 -9.36
CA VAL A 91 29.98 -9.55 -8.02
C VAL A 91 30.06 -11.08 -8.05
N ARG A 92 29.18 -11.75 -8.81
CA ARG A 92 29.13 -13.22 -8.94
C ARG A 92 30.31 -13.79 -9.73
N PHE A 93 30.73 -13.15 -10.81
CA PHE A 93 31.89 -13.62 -11.58
C PHE A 93 33.22 -13.41 -10.87
N SER A 94 33.26 -12.50 -9.89
CA SER A 94 34.39 -12.30 -8.98
C SER A 94 34.40 -13.31 -7.82
N ALA A 95 33.44 -14.25 -7.78
CA ALA A 95 33.36 -15.29 -6.76
C ALA A 95 34.50 -16.33 -6.86
N SER A 96 34.78 -16.99 -5.73
CA SER A 96 35.77 -18.05 -5.56
C SER A 96 35.59 -19.19 -6.58
N PRO A 97 36.67 -19.81 -7.10
CA PRO A 97 36.60 -20.94 -8.04
C PRO A 97 35.71 -22.10 -7.57
N ILE A 98 35.65 -22.35 -6.25
CA ILE A 98 34.82 -23.41 -5.65
C ILE A 98 33.32 -23.12 -5.84
N GLU A 99 32.91 -21.85 -5.82
CA GLU A 99 31.51 -21.46 -6.10
C GLU A 99 31.18 -21.52 -7.59
N LYS A 100 32.19 -21.41 -8.48
CA LYS A 100 32.03 -21.53 -9.94
C LYS A 100 31.81 -22.97 -10.40
N GLU A 101 32.47 -23.94 -9.77
CA GLU A 101 32.33 -25.37 -10.12
C GLU A 101 31.03 -26.01 -9.57
N SER A 102 30.42 -25.43 -8.53
CA SER A 102 29.24 -26.00 -7.86
C SER A 102 27.89 -25.75 -8.58
N GLN A 103 27.85 -24.97 -9.67
CA GLN A 103 26.61 -24.59 -10.33
C GLN A 103 26.63 -24.94 -11.83
N SER A 104 25.77 -25.87 -12.23
CA SER A 104 25.70 -26.39 -13.61
C SER A 104 24.89 -25.51 -14.59
N ASP A 105 24.18 -24.48 -14.11
CA ASP A 105 23.35 -23.59 -14.93
C ASP A 105 23.94 -22.17 -14.99
N THR A 106 24.34 -21.77 -16.20
CA THR A 106 24.92 -20.46 -16.51
C THR A 106 23.99 -19.30 -16.12
N ILE A 107 22.67 -19.45 -16.26
CA ILE A 107 21.71 -18.37 -15.97
C ILE A 107 21.53 -18.23 -14.45
N GLY A 108 21.33 -19.35 -13.75
CA GLY A 108 21.28 -19.39 -12.28
C GLY A 108 22.57 -18.87 -11.62
N PHE A 109 23.72 -19.06 -12.27
CA PHE A 109 25.00 -18.53 -11.82
C PHE A 109 25.10 -17.00 -11.97
N VAL A 110 24.69 -16.45 -13.11
CA VAL A 110 24.77 -15.00 -13.42
C VAL A 110 23.87 -14.18 -12.49
N PHE A 111 22.64 -14.64 -12.31
CA PHE A 111 21.63 -13.88 -11.58
C PHE A 111 21.49 -14.33 -10.12
N GLY A 112 22.06 -15.47 -9.75
CA GLY A 112 22.13 -15.96 -8.38
C GLY A 112 21.03 -16.95 -7.98
N PRO A 113 21.19 -17.58 -6.81
CA PRO A 113 20.28 -18.60 -6.33
C PRO A 113 18.90 -18.03 -5.95
N GLY A 114 17.86 -18.80 -6.28
CA GLY A 114 16.46 -18.41 -6.08
C GLY A 114 15.91 -17.54 -7.21
N LEU A 115 16.49 -17.65 -8.40
CA LEU A 115 15.95 -17.17 -9.67
C LEU A 115 14.45 -17.49 -9.84
N MET A 116 13.96 -18.63 -9.34
CA MET A 116 12.53 -18.94 -9.40
C MET A 116 11.65 -17.93 -8.64
N VAL A 117 12.12 -17.38 -7.51
CA VAL A 117 11.39 -16.33 -6.79
C VAL A 117 11.40 -15.04 -7.60
N ASP A 118 12.55 -14.68 -8.17
CA ASP A 118 12.68 -13.47 -8.99
C ASP A 118 11.81 -13.59 -10.26
N VAL A 119 11.91 -14.69 -10.99
CA VAL A 119 11.09 -14.95 -12.20
C VAL A 119 9.60 -14.95 -11.86
N SER A 120 9.18 -15.63 -10.80
CA SER A 120 7.75 -15.67 -10.43
C SER A 120 7.20 -14.29 -10.06
N VAL A 121 7.95 -13.47 -9.30
CA VAL A 121 7.48 -12.12 -8.93
C VAL A 121 7.50 -11.16 -10.12
N TRP A 122 8.48 -11.26 -11.02
CA TRP A 122 8.52 -10.48 -12.25
C TRP A 122 7.45 -10.92 -13.27
N CYS A 123 7.11 -12.21 -13.33
CA CYS A 123 5.98 -12.70 -14.12
C CYS A 123 4.65 -12.17 -13.57
N LEU A 124 4.47 -12.16 -12.25
CA LEU A 124 3.31 -11.55 -11.61
C LEU A 124 3.21 -10.05 -11.94
N ALA A 125 4.31 -9.30 -11.78
CA ALA A 125 4.35 -7.88 -12.09
C ALA A 125 4.07 -7.58 -13.58
N ALA A 126 4.67 -8.36 -14.49
CA ALA A 126 4.41 -8.24 -15.92
C ALA A 126 2.94 -8.55 -16.26
N TRP A 127 2.36 -9.58 -15.64
CA TRP A 127 0.95 -9.91 -15.81
C TRP A 127 0.02 -8.79 -15.32
N MET A 128 0.33 -8.17 -14.18
CA MET A 128 -0.45 -7.03 -13.67
C MET A 128 -0.40 -5.84 -14.62
N MET A 129 0.75 -5.55 -15.23
CA MET A 129 0.84 -4.53 -16.28
C MET A 129 0.02 -4.90 -17.52
N VAL A 130 0.05 -6.17 -17.95
CA VAL A 130 -0.78 -6.64 -19.07
C VAL A 130 -2.27 -6.50 -18.74
N ALA A 131 -2.68 -6.87 -17.52
CA ALA A 131 -4.06 -6.71 -17.06
C ALA A 131 -4.50 -5.24 -17.07
N ALA A 132 -3.66 -4.32 -16.56
CA ALA A 132 -3.94 -2.89 -16.58
C ALA A 132 -4.17 -2.31 -17.98
N LEU A 133 -3.36 -2.75 -18.95
CA LEU A 133 -3.51 -2.33 -20.35
C LEU A 133 -4.75 -2.96 -21.02
N ALA A 134 -5.12 -4.18 -20.64
CA ALA A 134 -6.19 -4.95 -21.27
C ALA A 134 -7.60 -4.59 -20.75
N THR A 135 -7.73 -4.00 -19.56
CA THR A 135 -9.03 -3.70 -18.92
C THR A 135 -9.53 -2.27 -19.11
N CYS A 136 -8.86 -1.48 -19.95
CA CYS A 136 -9.22 -0.08 -20.21
C CYS A 136 -9.63 0.09 -21.69
N PRO A 137 -10.94 0.06 -22.03
CA PRO A 137 -12.15 0.08 -21.18
C PRO A 137 -12.59 -1.29 -20.61
N PRO A 138 -13.44 -1.35 -19.55
CA PRO A 138 -14.18 -0.25 -18.91
C PRO A 138 -13.41 0.54 -17.85
N GLY A 139 -12.22 0.09 -17.44
CA GLY A 139 -11.34 0.79 -16.49
C GLY A 139 -10.71 2.07 -17.05
N ASN A 140 -9.97 2.78 -16.20
CA ASN A 140 -9.21 3.97 -16.56
C ASN A 140 -7.70 3.67 -16.62
N LEU A 141 -7.06 4.01 -17.74
CA LEU A 141 -5.67 3.66 -18.00
C LEU A 141 -4.68 4.36 -17.04
N ARG A 142 -4.97 5.59 -16.58
CA ARG A 142 -4.13 6.30 -15.60
C ARG A 142 -4.15 5.57 -14.27
N LEU A 143 -5.34 5.30 -13.73
CA LEU A 143 -5.50 4.59 -12.46
C LEU A 143 -4.87 3.20 -12.53
N ALA A 144 -5.09 2.49 -13.64
CA ALA A 144 -4.61 1.13 -13.80
C ALA A 144 -3.08 1.03 -13.92
N THR A 145 -2.45 1.89 -14.71
CA THR A 145 -0.99 1.90 -14.84
C THR A 145 -0.30 2.36 -13.56
N ASN A 146 -0.88 3.32 -12.84
CA ASN A 146 -0.34 3.78 -11.56
C ASN A 146 -0.27 2.65 -10.52
N GLU A 147 -1.33 1.84 -10.38
CA GLU A 147 -1.27 0.65 -9.51
C GLU A 147 -0.35 -0.45 -10.07
N ALA A 148 -0.37 -0.71 -11.39
CA ALA A 148 0.50 -1.73 -11.99
C ALA A 148 1.99 -1.46 -11.73
N TRP A 149 2.43 -0.20 -11.69
CA TRP A 149 3.79 0.17 -11.32
C TRP A 149 4.19 -0.26 -9.91
N LEU A 150 3.24 -0.34 -8.97
CA LEU A 150 3.51 -0.83 -7.63
C LEU A 150 3.89 -2.32 -7.63
N TRP A 151 3.25 -3.13 -8.46
CA TRP A 151 3.59 -4.53 -8.63
C TRP A 151 5.02 -4.69 -9.17
N VAL A 152 5.41 -3.84 -10.13
CA VAL A 152 6.77 -3.76 -10.64
C VAL A 152 7.75 -3.32 -9.55
N ALA A 153 7.39 -2.32 -8.74
CA ALA A 153 8.19 -1.87 -7.60
C ALA A 153 8.39 -2.98 -6.55
N GLY A 154 7.36 -3.78 -6.29
CA GLY A 154 7.43 -4.94 -5.40
C GLY A 154 8.40 -6.01 -5.89
N ALA A 155 8.34 -6.35 -7.18
CA ALA A 155 9.31 -7.24 -7.81
C ALA A 155 10.75 -6.69 -7.71
N ALA A 156 10.92 -5.38 -7.99
CA ALA A 156 12.19 -4.67 -7.91
C ALA A 156 12.78 -4.69 -6.48
N ILE A 157 11.99 -4.37 -5.46
CA ILE A 157 12.38 -4.38 -4.06
C ILE A 157 12.73 -5.79 -3.60
N LEU A 158 11.86 -6.78 -3.83
CA LEU A 158 12.10 -8.16 -3.38
C LEU A 158 13.39 -8.72 -3.98
N THR A 159 13.59 -8.53 -5.30
CA THR A 159 14.80 -8.95 -6.02
C THR A 159 16.05 -8.30 -5.42
N SER A 160 15.99 -7.00 -5.11
CA SER A 160 17.12 -6.22 -4.60
C SER A 160 17.44 -6.55 -3.14
N ALA A 161 16.43 -6.56 -2.27
CA ALA A 161 16.56 -6.83 -0.86
C ALA A 161 17.15 -8.22 -0.60
N ARG A 162 16.75 -9.24 -1.38
CA ARG A 162 17.34 -10.59 -1.31
C ARG A 162 18.86 -10.60 -1.52
N ARG A 163 19.37 -9.69 -2.36
CA ARG A 163 20.80 -9.55 -2.70
C ARG A 163 21.56 -8.62 -1.77
N LEU A 164 20.89 -7.64 -1.16
CA LEU A 164 21.49 -6.70 -0.21
C LEU A 164 21.50 -7.25 1.24
N MET A 165 20.55 -8.12 1.58
CA MET A 165 20.37 -8.72 2.92
C MET A 165 20.97 -10.12 3.03
N THR A 166 22.02 -10.42 2.28
CA THR A 166 22.72 -11.72 2.35
C THR A 166 23.48 -11.87 3.68
N LEU A 167 24.03 -10.78 4.19
CA LEU A 167 24.80 -10.71 5.43
C LEU A 167 23.89 -10.60 6.67
N HIS A 168 24.33 -11.20 7.77
CA HIS A 168 23.63 -11.16 9.05
C HIS A 168 23.41 -9.71 9.54
N GLN A 169 24.44 -8.89 9.47
CA GLN A 169 24.40 -7.50 9.93
C GLN A 169 23.46 -6.63 9.10
N SER A 170 23.35 -6.87 7.79
CA SER A 170 22.35 -6.17 6.95
C SER A 170 20.93 -6.49 7.42
N ARG A 171 20.66 -7.75 7.80
CA ARG A 171 19.34 -8.15 8.30
C ARG A 171 19.01 -7.53 9.64
N THR A 172 19.98 -7.45 10.56
CA THR A 172 19.78 -6.83 11.88
C THR A 172 19.49 -5.35 11.78
N VAL A 173 20.17 -4.62 10.88
CA VAL A 173 19.91 -3.19 10.68
C VAL A 173 18.53 -2.96 10.08
N VAL A 174 18.15 -3.73 9.06
CA VAL A 174 16.84 -3.57 8.41
C VAL A 174 15.70 -3.87 9.40
N ILE A 175 15.78 -4.97 10.16
CA ILE A 175 14.73 -5.28 11.15
C ILE A 175 14.69 -4.24 12.28
N SER A 176 15.84 -3.70 12.71
CA SER A 176 15.90 -2.64 13.72
C SER A 176 15.31 -1.33 13.19
N LEU A 177 15.54 -1.01 11.91
CA LEU A 177 14.95 0.17 11.26
C LEU A 177 13.43 0.03 11.10
N MET A 178 12.95 -1.15 10.67
CA MET A 178 11.51 -1.44 10.61
C MET A 178 10.85 -1.31 11.99
N ALA A 179 11.49 -1.83 13.03
CA ALA A 179 11.00 -1.69 14.40
C ALA A 179 11.05 -0.24 14.90
N ALA A 180 12.11 0.52 14.59
CA ALA A 180 12.23 1.93 14.93
C ALA A 180 11.06 2.74 14.36
N VAL A 181 10.80 2.59 13.06
CA VAL A 181 9.67 3.24 12.38
C VAL A 181 8.35 2.82 13.00
N ALA A 182 8.10 1.52 13.17
CA ALA A 182 6.85 1.02 13.75
C ALA A 182 6.61 1.51 15.19
N VAL A 183 7.68 1.63 16.00
CA VAL A 183 7.60 2.21 17.36
C VAL A 183 7.31 3.71 17.30
N GLY A 184 7.94 4.45 16.38
CA GLY A 184 7.61 5.85 16.13
C GLY A 184 6.14 6.05 15.75
N MET A 185 5.63 5.22 14.84
CA MET A 185 4.22 5.23 14.45
C MET A 185 3.28 4.82 15.60
N SER A 186 3.72 3.94 16.50
CA SER A 186 2.97 3.61 17.72
C SER A 186 2.77 4.86 18.58
N LEU A 187 3.82 5.65 18.80
CA LEU A 187 3.71 6.88 19.56
C LEU A 187 2.88 7.96 18.86
N HIS A 188 3.03 8.09 17.54
CA HIS A 188 2.18 9.00 16.76
C HIS A 188 0.70 8.59 16.89
N ALA A 189 0.37 7.31 16.78
CA ALA A 189 -1.00 6.81 16.96
C ALA A 189 -1.53 7.10 18.37
N MET A 190 -0.69 6.99 19.40
CA MET A 190 -1.04 7.34 20.78
C MET A 190 -1.28 8.83 20.96
N HIS A 191 -0.46 9.69 20.36
CA HIS A 191 -0.69 11.12 20.31
C HIS A 191 -2.05 11.45 19.68
N GLN A 192 -2.34 10.88 18.51
CA GLN A 192 -3.64 11.07 17.86
C GLN A 192 -4.81 10.59 18.73
N ASN A 193 -4.69 9.41 19.34
CA ASN A 193 -5.77 8.84 20.13
C ASN A 193 -6.12 9.67 21.38
N TRP A 194 -5.13 10.28 22.03
CA TRP A 194 -5.33 10.99 23.29
C TRP A 194 -5.37 12.52 23.17
N ILE A 195 -4.88 13.09 22.06
CA ILE A 195 -4.78 14.53 21.88
C ILE A 195 -5.57 14.94 20.63
N SER A 196 -5.08 14.59 19.44
CA SER A 196 -5.62 15.12 18.17
C SER A 196 -7.06 14.70 17.89
N LEU A 197 -7.45 13.44 18.12
CA LEU A 197 -8.81 12.96 17.87
C LEU A 197 -9.82 13.54 18.88
N PRO A 198 -9.56 13.56 20.19
CA PRO A 198 -10.43 14.28 21.13
C PRO A 198 -10.65 15.75 20.78
N GLU A 199 -9.61 16.47 20.38
CA GLU A 199 -9.71 17.86 19.91
C GLU A 199 -10.59 17.97 18.67
N MET A 200 -10.32 17.16 17.63
CA MET A 200 -11.10 17.16 16.39
C MET A 200 -12.58 16.81 16.61
N ARG A 201 -12.87 15.89 17.54
CA ARG A 201 -14.24 15.55 17.94
C ARG A 201 -14.92 16.70 18.66
N ALA A 202 -14.21 17.41 19.55
CA ALA A 202 -14.74 18.57 20.23
C ALA A 202 -15.05 19.72 19.24
N GLU A 203 -14.18 19.95 18.26
CA GLU A 203 -14.40 20.93 17.19
C GLU A 203 -15.63 20.60 16.33
N TYR A 204 -15.77 19.33 15.94
CA TYR A 204 -16.94 18.87 15.19
C TYR A 204 -18.24 19.05 15.98
N LEU A 205 -18.24 18.65 17.26
CA LEU A 205 -19.42 18.80 18.11
C LEU A 205 -19.76 20.28 18.39
N ALA A 206 -18.77 21.17 18.39
CA ALA A 206 -18.97 22.60 18.57
C ALA A 206 -19.56 23.27 17.30
N ASN A 207 -19.09 22.90 16.10
CA ASN A 207 -19.62 23.44 14.85
C ASN A 207 -19.44 22.46 13.68
N PRO A 208 -20.38 21.51 13.50
CA PRO A 208 -20.21 20.48 12.48
C PRO A 208 -20.27 21.05 11.05
N ASP A 209 -21.08 22.09 10.82
CA ASP A 209 -21.23 22.72 9.50
C ASP A 209 -19.98 23.49 9.07
N LYS A 210 -19.23 24.05 10.02
CA LYS A 210 -17.91 24.65 9.74
C LYS A 210 -16.94 23.56 9.26
N MET A 211 -16.80 22.48 10.01
CA MET A 211 -15.85 21.40 9.65
C MET A 211 -16.21 20.75 8.30
N LEU A 212 -17.50 20.51 8.03
CA LEU A 212 -17.95 19.96 6.74
C LEU A 212 -17.63 20.90 5.57
N ARG A 213 -17.83 22.22 5.73
CA ARG A 213 -17.45 23.21 4.72
C ARG A 213 -15.94 23.29 4.50
N GLU A 214 -15.16 23.25 5.57
CA GLU A 214 -13.69 23.22 5.48
C GLU A 214 -13.18 21.94 4.81
N ALA A 215 -13.88 20.83 4.99
CA ALA A 215 -13.64 19.58 4.28
C ALA A 215 -14.20 19.54 2.85
N GLY A 216 -14.80 20.63 2.36
CA GLY A 216 -15.38 20.72 1.01
C GLY A 216 -16.58 19.78 0.79
N MET A 217 -17.27 19.37 1.85
CA MET A 217 -18.38 18.41 1.79
C MET A 217 -19.73 19.10 1.98
N VAL A 218 -20.60 18.93 0.99
CA VAL A 218 -22.03 19.26 1.10
C VAL A 218 -22.75 18.08 1.74
N ALA A 219 -23.06 18.21 3.04
CA ALA A 219 -23.74 17.18 3.83
C ALA A 219 -24.75 17.84 4.81
N PRO A 220 -25.98 18.12 4.34
CA PRO A 220 -27.02 18.79 5.15
C PRO A 220 -27.32 18.06 6.47
N ALA A 221 -27.90 18.78 7.41
CA ALA A 221 -28.39 18.19 8.67
C ALA A 221 -29.41 17.08 8.38
N GLY A 222 -29.30 15.95 9.08
CA GLY A 222 -30.15 14.79 8.82
C GLY A 222 -29.84 14.03 7.52
N SER A 223 -28.71 14.29 6.85
CA SER A 223 -28.31 13.49 5.67
C SER A 223 -27.50 12.24 6.05
N ALA A 224 -27.65 11.18 5.27
CA ALA A 224 -26.85 9.96 5.37
C ALA A 224 -25.35 10.25 5.26
N ARG A 225 -24.95 11.17 4.37
CA ARG A 225 -23.55 11.59 4.20
C ARG A 225 -22.96 12.23 5.46
N ARG A 226 -23.73 13.08 6.14
CA ARG A 226 -23.32 13.70 7.42
C ARG A 226 -23.17 12.64 8.51
N MET A 227 -24.09 11.68 8.57
CA MET A 227 -24.02 10.58 9.52
C MET A 227 -22.81 9.68 9.30
N VAL A 228 -22.49 9.33 8.05
CA VAL A 228 -21.28 8.54 7.72
C VAL A 228 -20.01 9.31 8.10
N PHE A 229 -19.95 10.62 7.83
CA PHE A 229 -18.82 11.45 8.24
C PHE A 229 -18.67 11.50 9.78
N ALA A 230 -19.77 11.74 10.48
CA ALA A 230 -19.80 11.78 11.94
C ALA A 230 -19.36 10.45 12.55
N ASN A 231 -19.87 9.32 12.04
CA ASN A 231 -19.51 7.99 12.51
C ASN A 231 -18.01 7.72 12.30
N ARG A 232 -17.45 8.09 11.14
CA ARG A 232 -16.00 7.95 10.88
C ARG A 232 -15.16 8.77 11.86
N LEU A 233 -15.57 9.98 12.19
CA LEU A 233 -14.84 10.85 13.11
C LEU A 233 -14.96 10.43 14.58
N LEU A 234 -16.18 10.08 15.01
CA LEU A 234 -16.48 9.73 16.40
C LEU A 234 -16.00 8.32 16.74
N ASP A 235 -16.21 7.35 15.83
CA ASP A 235 -15.86 5.94 16.06
C ASP A 235 -14.54 5.51 15.44
N GLY A 236 -13.87 6.38 14.69
CA GLY A 236 -12.55 6.14 14.12
C GLY A 236 -11.44 5.96 15.15
N GLY A 237 -10.49 5.08 14.85
CA GLY A 237 -9.22 4.94 15.58
C GLY A 237 -8.09 5.78 14.96
N PRO A 238 -6.93 5.91 15.64
CA PRO A 238 -5.78 6.61 15.10
C PRO A 238 -5.23 5.90 13.86
N THR A 239 -4.73 6.69 12.91
CA THR A 239 -4.18 6.21 11.63
C THR A 239 -2.69 6.54 11.47
N ALA A 240 -2.11 7.34 12.38
CA ALA A 240 -0.80 7.95 12.25
C ALA A 240 -0.68 8.64 10.87
N THR A 241 0.21 8.14 10.01
CA THR A 241 0.40 8.66 8.65
C THR A 241 -0.40 7.89 7.58
N PHE A 242 -1.08 6.80 7.95
CA PHE A 242 -1.97 6.05 7.05
C PHE A 242 -3.34 6.75 6.92
N ALA A 243 -4.11 6.35 5.90
CA ALA A 243 -5.51 6.75 5.75
C ALA A 243 -6.45 5.84 6.55
N LEU A 244 -6.08 4.56 6.70
CA LEU A 244 -6.89 3.52 7.33
C LEU A 244 -6.17 2.96 8.57
N ALA A 245 -6.91 2.84 9.68
CA ALA A 245 -6.39 2.31 10.94
C ALA A 245 -5.95 0.83 10.83
N ASN A 246 -6.56 0.07 9.91
CA ASN A 246 -6.19 -1.31 9.67
C ASN A 246 -4.84 -1.47 8.95
N SER A 247 -4.49 -0.54 8.05
CA SER A 247 -3.18 -0.49 7.38
C SER A 247 -2.08 -0.18 8.41
N LEU A 248 -2.32 0.79 9.29
CA LEU A 248 -1.44 1.08 10.43
C LEU A 248 -1.25 -0.15 11.33
N ALA A 249 -2.33 -0.83 11.71
CA ALA A 249 -2.30 -1.99 12.59
C ALA A 249 -1.38 -3.11 12.06
N ALA A 250 -1.29 -3.28 10.72
CA ALA A 250 -0.37 -4.23 10.09
C ALA A 250 1.10 -3.93 10.43
N VAL A 251 1.50 -2.65 10.42
CA VAL A 251 2.86 -2.20 10.74
C VAL A 251 3.13 -2.24 12.25
N LEU A 252 2.16 -1.87 13.08
CA LEU A 252 2.31 -1.87 14.56
C LEU A 252 2.66 -3.25 15.13
N MET A 253 2.26 -4.34 14.47
CA MET A 253 2.65 -5.69 14.88
C MET A 253 4.18 -5.89 14.88
N ILE A 254 4.94 -5.18 14.04
CA ILE A 254 6.41 -5.24 14.03
C ILE A 254 6.97 -4.65 15.34
N ALA A 255 6.41 -3.53 15.82
CA ALA A 255 6.81 -2.90 17.07
C ALA A 255 6.50 -3.75 18.31
N VAL A 256 5.58 -4.71 18.20
CA VAL A 256 5.33 -5.72 19.25
C VAL A 256 6.28 -6.92 19.10
N LEU A 257 6.35 -7.50 17.91
CA LEU A 257 7.01 -8.79 17.67
C LEU A 257 8.54 -8.69 17.71
N VAL A 258 9.14 -7.58 17.28
CA VAL A 258 10.61 -7.44 17.30
C VAL A 258 11.16 -7.36 18.73
N PRO A 259 10.69 -6.44 19.62
CA PRO A 259 11.20 -6.40 20.99
C PRO A 259 10.94 -7.69 21.76
N ILE A 260 9.75 -8.29 21.64
CA ILE A 260 9.43 -9.58 22.27
C ILE A 260 10.33 -10.70 21.72
N GLY A 261 10.55 -10.73 20.41
CA GLY A 261 11.42 -11.69 19.75
C GLY A 261 12.87 -11.60 20.25
N VAL A 262 13.40 -10.38 20.38
CA VAL A 262 14.73 -10.12 20.94
C VAL A 262 14.81 -10.56 22.41
N LEU A 263 13.80 -10.25 23.22
CA LEU A 263 13.71 -10.71 24.60
C LEU A 263 13.69 -12.24 24.70
N ILE A 264 12.99 -12.93 23.78
CA ILE A 264 12.94 -14.41 23.73
C ILE A 264 14.29 -15.01 23.32
N ALA A 265 14.93 -14.45 22.30
CA ALA A 265 16.25 -14.88 21.82
C ALA A 265 17.31 -14.77 22.93
N ARG A 266 17.25 -13.70 23.71
CA ARG A 266 18.28 -13.34 24.70
C ARG A 266 18.02 -13.85 26.11
N ARG A 267 17.04 -14.73 26.33
CA ARG A 267 16.65 -15.27 27.65
C ARG A 267 17.77 -15.96 28.43
N ARG A 268 18.91 -16.27 27.80
CA ARG A 268 20.05 -16.97 28.39
C ARG A 268 21.23 -16.07 28.71
N SER A 269 21.09 -14.75 28.54
CA SER A 269 22.17 -13.79 28.73
C SER A 269 21.90 -12.88 29.94
N GLU A 270 22.96 -12.57 30.70
CA GLU A 270 22.93 -11.70 31.87
C GLU A 270 22.94 -10.22 31.45
N HIS A 271 21.80 -9.72 30.97
CA HIS A 271 21.64 -8.30 30.61
C HIS A 271 20.97 -7.48 31.72
N ALA A 272 21.31 -6.18 31.76
CA ALA A 272 20.77 -5.23 32.71
C ALA A 272 19.23 -5.10 32.62
N LEU A 273 18.57 -5.05 33.77
CA LEU A 273 17.12 -4.87 33.92
C LEU A 273 16.59 -3.69 33.08
N LEU A 274 17.36 -2.60 32.96
CA LEU A 274 17.01 -1.41 32.20
C LEU A 274 16.82 -1.68 30.70
N VAL A 275 17.65 -2.54 30.09
CA VAL A 275 17.55 -2.88 28.67
C VAL A 275 16.29 -3.70 28.41
N ASN A 276 16.04 -4.70 29.25
CA ASN A 276 14.83 -5.52 29.15
C ASN A 276 13.57 -4.70 29.42
N GLY A 277 13.64 -3.76 30.36
CA GLY A 277 12.60 -2.77 30.64
C GLY A 277 12.31 -1.88 29.43
N GLY A 278 13.34 -1.39 28.73
CA GLY A 278 13.19 -0.59 27.50
C GLY A 278 12.51 -1.36 26.37
N LEU A 279 12.95 -2.60 26.09
CA LEU A 279 12.31 -3.46 25.08
C LEU A 279 10.85 -3.80 25.46
N GLY A 280 10.60 -4.07 26.75
CA GLY A 280 9.25 -4.30 27.26
C GLY A 280 8.35 -3.07 27.13
N MET A 281 8.86 -1.87 27.41
CA MET A 281 8.16 -0.61 27.25
C MET A 281 7.75 -0.36 25.80
N PHE A 282 8.63 -0.60 24.83
CA PHE A 282 8.29 -0.47 23.40
C PHE A 282 7.15 -1.42 23.01
N ALA A 283 7.21 -2.68 23.45
CA ALA A 283 6.14 -3.63 23.19
C ALA A 283 4.82 -3.20 23.84
N ILE A 284 4.83 -2.66 25.06
CA ILE A 284 3.63 -2.17 25.75
C ILE A 284 3.00 -1.00 25.00
N ILE A 285 3.79 -0.01 24.60
CA ILE A 285 3.32 1.15 23.82
C ILE A 285 2.71 0.67 22.48
N ALA A 286 3.40 -0.25 21.80
CA ALA A 286 2.92 -0.82 20.54
C ALA A 286 1.61 -1.62 20.71
N VAL A 287 1.46 -2.37 21.80
CA VAL A 287 0.22 -3.07 22.14
C VAL A 287 -0.91 -2.07 22.42
N ALA A 288 -0.66 -1.01 23.19
CA ALA A 288 -1.63 0.05 23.43
C ALA A 288 -2.08 0.72 22.13
N ALA A 289 -1.13 1.05 21.25
CA ALA A 289 -1.41 1.57 19.92
C ALA A 289 -2.24 0.60 19.08
N LEU A 290 -1.90 -0.69 19.09
CA LEU A 290 -2.63 -1.72 18.36
C LEU A 290 -4.08 -1.83 18.84
N PHE A 291 -4.34 -1.79 20.15
CA PHE A 291 -5.71 -1.77 20.68
C PHE A 291 -6.45 -0.48 20.30
N ALA A 292 -5.78 0.68 20.30
CA ALA A 292 -6.39 1.95 19.94
C ALA A 292 -6.86 1.99 18.48
N THR A 293 -6.21 1.27 17.55
CA THR A 293 -6.67 1.14 16.15
C THR A 293 -8.04 0.46 16.02
N ARG A 294 -8.54 -0.21 17.07
CA ARG A 294 -9.77 -1.01 17.08
C ARG A 294 -9.76 -2.18 16.07
N SER A 295 -8.58 -2.58 15.57
CA SER A 295 -8.43 -3.67 14.60
C SER A 295 -8.38 -5.06 15.28
N ARG A 296 -9.53 -5.73 15.40
CA ARG A 296 -9.66 -7.03 16.08
C ARG A 296 -8.81 -8.13 15.42
N SER A 297 -8.73 -8.15 14.09
CA SER A 297 -7.93 -9.12 13.34
C SER A 297 -6.43 -8.95 13.61
N ALA A 298 -5.94 -7.72 13.69
CA ALA A 298 -4.53 -7.45 13.96
C ALA A 298 -4.14 -7.88 15.38
N VAL A 299 -4.97 -7.59 16.39
CA VAL A 299 -4.75 -8.04 17.77
C VAL A 299 -4.71 -9.57 17.84
N ALA A 300 -5.66 -10.27 17.21
CA ALA A 300 -5.69 -11.72 17.17
C ALA A 300 -4.46 -12.32 16.46
N ALA A 301 -4.10 -11.80 15.29
CA ALA A 301 -2.95 -12.24 14.52
C ALA A 301 -1.63 -12.01 15.28
N CYS A 302 -1.48 -10.85 15.94
CA CYS A 302 -0.32 -10.53 16.76
C CYS A 302 -0.20 -11.48 17.96
N ALA A 303 -1.30 -11.75 18.67
CA ALA A 303 -1.33 -12.69 19.79
C ALA A 303 -0.91 -14.11 19.36
N LEU A 304 -1.47 -14.61 18.25
CA LEU A 304 -1.09 -15.90 17.67
C LEU A 304 0.40 -15.94 17.30
N ALA A 305 0.94 -14.87 16.75
CA ALA A 305 2.36 -14.77 16.40
C ALA A 305 3.28 -14.71 17.63
N VAL A 306 2.89 -14.03 18.70
CA VAL A 306 3.61 -14.03 19.99
C VAL A 306 3.64 -15.44 20.59
N VAL A 307 2.50 -16.15 20.58
CA VAL A 307 2.42 -17.54 21.04
C VAL A 307 3.33 -18.44 20.19
N TRP A 308 3.31 -18.29 18.86
CA TRP A 308 4.17 -19.03 17.96
C TRP A 308 5.67 -18.74 18.21
N LEU A 309 6.05 -17.48 18.45
CA LEU A 309 7.43 -17.10 18.80
C LEU A 309 7.87 -17.75 20.10
N TRP A 310 7.01 -17.75 21.12
CA TRP A 310 7.30 -18.35 22.41
C TRP A 310 7.50 -19.87 22.31
N ILE A 311 6.61 -20.57 21.59
CA ILE A 311 6.70 -22.03 21.38
C ILE A 311 7.93 -22.39 20.53
N SER A 312 8.23 -21.59 19.49
CA SER A 312 9.36 -21.87 18.59
C SER A 312 10.73 -21.53 19.22
N GLY A 313 10.76 -20.62 20.20
CA GLY A 313 11.95 -20.26 20.98
C GLY A 313 12.38 -21.32 22.00
N ASN A 314 11.44 -22.04 22.62
CA ASN A 314 11.73 -23.03 23.68
C ASN A 314 12.09 -24.42 23.12
N SER A 315 13.35 -24.62 22.73
CA SER A 315 13.87 -25.88 22.20
C SER A 315 14.39 -26.84 23.28
N HIS A 316 13.50 -27.47 24.05
CA HIS A 316 13.81 -28.69 24.83
C HIS A 316 13.21 -29.94 24.15
N SER A 317 13.87 -31.11 24.24
CA SER A 317 13.54 -32.31 23.44
C SER A 317 12.11 -32.85 23.66
N LYS A 318 11.55 -32.71 24.88
CA LYS A 318 10.16 -33.05 25.21
C LYS A 318 9.12 -32.07 24.62
N ALA A 319 9.50 -30.80 24.39
CA ALA A 319 8.66 -29.79 23.77
C ALA A 319 8.46 -30.01 22.25
N SER A 320 9.21 -30.92 21.61
CA SER A 320 9.09 -31.18 20.16
C SER A 320 7.78 -31.86 19.74
N ARG A 321 7.13 -32.63 20.63
CA ARG A 321 5.79 -33.21 20.37
C ARG A 321 4.69 -32.18 20.58
N PHE A 322 4.74 -31.43 21.68
CA PHE A 322 3.81 -30.32 21.95
C PHE A 322 3.89 -29.24 20.86
N ARG A 323 5.10 -28.88 20.41
CA ARG A 323 5.33 -27.97 19.28
C ARG A 323 4.73 -28.47 17.97
N ARG A 324 4.90 -29.75 17.64
CA ARG A 324 4.30 -30.36 16.44
C ARG A 324 2.77 -30.38 16.54
N GLY A 325 2.22 -30.69 17.73
CA GLY A 325 0.79 -30.63 18.00
C GLY A 325 0.22 -29.22 17.89
N ALA A 326 0.88 -28.21 18.47
CA ALA A 326 0.47 -26.82 18.40
C ALA A 326 0.54 -26.25 16.98
N ILE A 327 1.61 -26.57 16.22
CA ILE A 327 1.72 -26.18 14.80
C ILE A 327 0.63 -26.89 13.97
N ALA A 328 0.42 -28.19 14.17
CA ALA A 328 -0.62 -28.93 13.47
C ALA A 328 -2.02 -28.40 13.80
N MET A 329 -2.28 -28.05 15.07
CA MET A 329 -3.54 -27.46 15.53
C MET A 329 -3.75 -26.05 14.95
N MET A 330 -2.71 -25.23 14.90
CA MET A 330 -2.78 -23.90 14.27
C MET A 330 -3.02 -24.00 12.76
N MET A 331 -2.37 -24.96 12.08
CA MET A 331 -2.61 -25.25 10.66
C MET A 331 -4.01 -25.82 10.41
N ALA A 332 -4.51 -26.69 11.29
CA ALA A 332 -5.86 -27.24 11.22
C ALA A 332 -6.92 -26.17 11.51
N ALA A 333 -6.68 -25.27 12.46
CA ALA A 333 -7.54 -24.13 12.76
C ALA A 333 -7.55 -23.14 11.58
N PHE A 334 -6.39 -22.90 10.97
CA PHE A 334 -6.29 -22.08 9.76
C PHE A 334 -7.05 -22.72 8.58
N LEU A 335 -6.84 -24.01 8.32
CA LEU A 335 -7.54 -24.74 7.27
C LEU A 335 -9.05 -24.80 7.54
N GLY A 336 -9.45 -25.02 8.79
CA GLY A 336 -10.86 -25.00 9.22
C GLY A 336 -11.49 -23.62 9.04
N ALA A 337 -10.78 -22.53 9.34
CA ALA A 337 -11.24 -21.17 9.09
C ALA A 337 -11.37 -20.88 7.58
N VAL A 338 -10.43 -21.34 6.75
CA VAL A 338 -10.50 -21.21 5.29
C VAL A 338 -11.70 -21.97 4.72
N ILE A 339 -11.93 -23.20 5.18
CA ILE A 339 -13.09 -24.01 4.77
C ILE A 339 -14.39 -23.32 5.23
N LEU A 340 -14.46 -22.86 6.47
CA LEU A 340 -15.64 -22.17 7.02
C LEU A 340 -15.94 -20.88 6.23
N VAL A 341 -14.92 -20.09 5.91
CA VAL A 341 -15.07 -18.90 5.06
C VAL A 341 -15.54 -19.29 3.67
N GLY A 342 -15.00 -20.36 3.08
CA GLY A 342 -15.47 -20.89 1.79
C GLY A 342 -16.94 -21.26 1.84
N VAL A 343 -17.38 -21.98 2.88
CA VAL A 343 -18.80 -22.33 3.09
C VAL A 343 -19.66 -21.09 3.28
N MET A 344 -19.19 -20.06 3.99
CA MET A 344 -19.95 -18.82 4.20
C MET A 344 -20.04 -17.94 2.95
N VAL A 345 -19.01 -17.93 2.10
CA VAL A 345 -18.98 -17.13 0.87
C VAL A 345 -19.79 -17.80 -0.26
N PHE A 346 -19.75 -19.13 -0.33
CA PHE A 346 -20.39 -19.92 -1.40
C PHE A 346 -21.68 -20.64 -0.94
N GLY A 347 -22.06 -20.53 0.32
CA GLY A 347 -23.29 -21.13 0.89
C GLY A 347 -24.45 -20.14 1.00
N ASP A 348 -25.51 -20.56 1.69
CA ASP A 348 -26.75 -19.78 1.83
C ASP A 348 -26.57 -18.51 2.67
N ASP A 349 -27.35 -17.47 2.35
CA ASP A 349 -27.26 -16.14 2.99
C ASP A 349 -27.56 -16.15 4.50
N GLU A 350 -28.22 -17.19 5.02
CA GLU A 350 -28.48 -17.40 6.45
C GLU A 350 -27.18 -17.58 7.26
N TRP A 351 -26.15 -18.19 6.67
CA TRP A 351 -24.87 -18.39 7.37
C TRP A 351 -24.07 -17.10 7.50
N MET A 352 -24.25 -16.17 6.55
CA MET A 352 -23.61 -14.85 6.56
C MET A 352 -24.30 -13.90 7.55
N SER A 353 -25.64 -13.96 7.68
CA SER A 353 -26.39 -13.12 8.61
C SER A 353 -26.14 -13.45 10.09
N ALA A 354 -25.67 -14.66 10.38
CA ALA A 354 -25.26 -15.08 11.73
C ALA A 354 -23.86 -14.55 12.16
N ALA A 355 -23.07 -13.98 11.24
CA ALA A 355 -21.73 -13.47 11.54
C ALA A 355 -21.78 -12.12 12.28
N PRO A 356 -20.79 -11.80 13.14
CA PRO A 356 -20.67 -10.45 13.70
C PRO A 356 -20.58 -9.40 12.60
N ALA A 357 -21.22 -8.23 12.77
CA ALA A 357 -21.37 -7.20 11.73
C ALA A 357 -20.08 -6.91 10.92
N SER A 358 -18.93 -6.73 11.59
CA SER A 358 -17.66 -6.47 10.92
C SER A 358 -17.18 -7.61 10.00
N LEU A 359 -17.50 -8.87 10.33
CA LEU A 359 -17.18 -10.03 9.49
C LEU A 359 -18.24 -10.23 8.39
N GLN A 360 -19.50 -9.98 8.71
CA GLN A 360 -20.60 -10.01 7.75
C GLN A 360 -20.33 -9.10 6.55
N PHE A 361 -19.91 -7.86 6.79
CA PHE A 361 -19.54 -6.93 5.71
C PHE A 361 -18.39 -7.48 4.84
N ARG A 362 -17.36 -8.09 5.44
CA ARG A 362 -16.26 -8.72 4.68
C ARG A 362 -16.72 -9.87 3.80
N LEU A 363 -17.61 -10.73 4.33
CA LEU A 363 -18.21 -11.82 3.55
C LEU A 363 -19.00 -11.30 2.35
N GLN A 364 -19.73 -10.19 2.51
CA GLN A 364 -20.44 -9.53 1.42
C GLN A 364 -19.46 -9.03 0.33
N TYR A 365 -18.34 -8.42 0.72
CA TYR A 365 -17.31 -7.98 -0.24
C TYR A 365 -16.72 -9.15 -1.01
N TRP A 366 -16.43 -10.26 -0.34
CA TRP A 366 -15.85 -11.45 -0.95
C TRP A 366 -16.85 -12.15 -1.88
N LYS A 367 -18.13 -12.23 -1.50
CA LYS A 367 -19.20 -12.77 -2.35
C LYS A 367 -19.37 -11.94 -3.64
N ALA A 368 -19.43 -10.62 -3.53
CA ALA A 368 -19.48 -9.72 -4.69
C ALA A 368 -18.20 -9.81 -5.54
N THR A 369 -17.02 -9.91 -4.92
CA THR A 369 -15.74 -10.05 -5.64
C THR A 369 -15.65 -11.41 -6.36
N ALA A 370 -16.20 -12.47 -5.78
CA ALA A 370 -16.28 -13.78 -6.43
C ALA A 370 -17.18 -13.73 -7.68
N GLN A 371 -18.32 -13.02 -7.61
CA GLN A 371 -19.18 -12.80 -8.78
C GLN A 371 -18.46 -11.99 -9.87
N LEU A 372 -17.76 -10.92 -9.49
CA LEU A 372 -16.91 -10.15 -10.40
C LEU A 372 -15.89 -11.05 -11.11
N LEU A 373 -15.24 -11.97 -10.38
CA LEU A 373 -14.26 -12.88 -10.94
C LEU A 373 -14.87 -13.93 -11.89
N VAL A 374 -16.12 -14.33 -11.68
CA VAL A 374 -16.84 -15.23 -12.59
C VAL A 374 -17.05 -14.57 -13.96
N ASP A 375 -17.41 -13.28 -13.95
CA ASP A 375 -17.64 -12.53 -15.19
C ASP A 375 -16.34 -12.05 -15.85
N HIS A 376 -15.29 -11.81 -15.05
CA HIS A 376 -13.98 -11.34 -15.51
C HIS A 376 -12.83 -12.27 -15.08
N PRO A 377 -12.80 -13.55 -15.49
CA PRO A 377 -11.88 -14.55 -14.93
C PRO A 377 -10.41 -14.33 -15.30
N MET A 378 -10.13 -13.70 -16.45
CA MET A 378 -8.78 -13.57 -16.97
C MET A 378 -8.04 -12.37 -16.39
N MET A 379 -8.66 -11.19 -16.41
CA MET A 379 -8.01 -9.95 -15.97
C MET A 379 -8.58 -9.40 -14.66
N GLY A 380 -9.69 -9.97 -14.16
CA GLY A 380 -10.46 -9.35 -13.08
C GLY A 380 -10.92 -7.95 -13.48
N ALA A 381 -10.91 -7.03 -12.51
CA ALA A 381 -11.11 -5.61 -12.73
C ALA A 381 -9.87 -4.91 -13.35
N GLY A 382 -8.71 -5.57 -13.36
CA GLY A 382 -7.41 -4.93 -13.61
C GLY A 382 -6.92 -4.16 -12.38
N PRO A 383 -5.60 -3.89 -12.26
CA PRO A 383 -5.10 -2.96 -11.24
C PRO A 383 -5.81 -1.61 -11.38
N GLY A 384 -6.11 -0.95 -10.27
CA GLY A 384 -6.78 0.34 -10.16
C GLY A 384 -8.25 0.36 -10.59
N GLY A 385 -8.80 -0.77 -11.05
CA GLY A 385 -10.17 -0.89 -11.58
C GLY A 385 -11.19 -1.44 -10.59
N PHE A 386 -10.77 -1.91 -9.40
CA PHE A 386 -11.65 -2.65 -8.50
C PHE A 386 -12.84 -1.81 -8.00
N GLN A 387 -12.59 -0.65 -7.40
CA GLN A 387 -13.66 0.18 -6.82
C GLN A 387 -14.82 0.49 -7.79
N PRO A 388 -14.58 1.00 -9.02
CA PRO A 388 -15.67 1.29 -9.94
C PRO A 388 -16.39 0.02 -10.42
N LEU A 389 -15.67 -1.07 -10.71
CA LEU A 389 -16.29 -2.30 -11.22
C LEU A 389 -17.05 -3.06 -10.12
N TYR A 390 -16.56 -3.04 -8.88
CA TYR A 390 -17.19 -3.66 -7.72
C TYR A 390 -18.64 -3.19 -7.51
N LEU A 391 -18.94 -1.93 -7.82
CA LEU A 391 -20.27 -1.34 -7.59
C LEU A 391 -21.37 -2.02 -8.43
N ALA A 392 -21.04 -2.59 -9.58
CA ALA A 392 -21.98 -3.37 -10.39
C ALA A 392 -22.35 -4.71 -9.72
N TYR A 393 -21.46 -5.25 -8.88
CA TYR A 393 -21.59 -6.54 -8.19
C TYR A 393 -21.96 -6.40 -6.70
N ARG A 394 -22.00 -5.17 -6.18
CA ARG A 394 -22.30 -4.92 -4.77
C ARG A 394 -23.69 -5.46 -4.44
N LEU A 395 -23.75 -6.29 -3.40
CA LEU A 395 -25.01 -6.91 -2.95
C LEU A 395 -26.04 -5.84 -2.53
N PRO A 396 -27.35 -6.05 -2.77
CA PRO A 396 -28.40 -5.08 -2.42
C PRO A 396 -28.44 -4.67 -0.93
N VAL A 397 -28.07 -5.59 -0.04
CA VAL A 397 -27.99 -5.36 1.41
C VAL A 397 -26.76 -4.55 1.83
N ALA A 398 -25.77 -4.39 0.95
CA ALA A 398 -24.52 -3.69 1.21
C ALA A 398 -24.57 -2.27 0.63
N ASN A 399 -24.10 -1.28 1.39
CA ASN A 399 -24.14 0.13 0.99
C ASN A 399 -22.76 0.79 0.87
N GLU A 400 -21.69 0.08 1.20
CA GLU A 400 -20.35 0.65 1.20
C GLU A 400 -19.75 0.75 -0.21
N THR A 401 -18.92 1.77 -0.41
CA THR A 401 -18.04 1.92 -1.57
C THR A 401 -16.62 1.63 -1.09
N ILE A 402 -16.14 0.42 -1.33
CA ILE A 402 -14.83 -0.06 -0.88
C ILE A 402 -13.77 0.16 -1.96
N SER A 403 -12.51 0.42 -1.55
CA SER A 403 -11.37 0.53 -2.46
C SER A 403 -10.76 -0.81 -2.85
N ASP A 404 -10.91 -1.82 -1.98
CA ASP A 404 -10.33 -3.15 -2.13
C ASP A 404 -11.22 -4.18 -1.39
N PRO A 405 -11.13 -5.48 -1.72
CA PRO A 405 -11.97 -6.53 -1.14
C PRO A 405 -11.58 -6.91 0.30
N HIS A 406 -10.59 -6.25 0.90
CA HIS A 406 -10.12 -6.50 2.25
C HIS A 406 -9.65 -7.95 2.50
N ASN A 407 -9.07 -8.56 1.47
CA ASN A 407 -8.40 -9.84 1.55
C ASN A 407 -7.34 -9.89 0.44
N PHE A 408 -6.07 -10.05 0.81
CA PHE A 408 -4.98 -9.93 -0.16
C PHE A 408 -5.06 -10.93 -1.35
N PHE A 409 -5.69 -12.10 -1.16
CA PHE A 409 -5.93 -13.04 -2.26
C PHE A 409 -7.01 -12.50 -3.21
N PHE A 410 -8.15 -12.05 -2.67
CA PHE A 410 -9.20 -11.44 -3.49
C PHE A 410 -8.72 -10.16 -4.14
N GLU A 411 -7.87 -9.38 -3.49
CA GLU A 411 -7.24 -8.18 -4.05
C GLU A 411 -6.38 -8.53 -5.27
N THR A 412 -5.57 -9.59 -5.17
CA THR A 412 -4.76 -10.07 -6.30
C THR A 412 -5.59 -10.70 -7.42
N LEU A 413 -6.64 -11.45 -7.08
CA LEU A 413 -7.57 -12.04 -8.05
C LEU A 413 -8.42 -10.97 -8.74
N ALA A 414 -8.82 -9.94 -8.02
CA ALA A 414 -9.54 -8.81 -8.58
C ALA A 414 -8.65 -7.98 -9.50
N ALA A 415 -7.39 -7.74 -9.13
CA ALA A 415 -6.46 -6.97 -9.96
C ALA A 415 -5.94 -7.73 -11.19
N GLY A 416 -5.74 -9.06 -11.08
CA GLY A 416 -5.07 -9.85 -12.13
C GLY A 416 -5.83 -11.08 -12.61
N GLY A 417 -7.08 -11.27 -12.23
CA GLY A 417 -7.86 -12.48 -12.51
C GLY A 417 -7.25 -13.76 -11.91
N ILE A 418 -7.75 -14.90 -12.38
CA ILE A 418 -7.25 -16.23 -12.03
C ILE A 418 -5.73 -16.37 -12.34
N PRO A 419 -5.20 -15.89 -13.48
CA PRO A 419 -3.77 -15.97 -13.75
C PRO A 419 -2.92 -15.20 -12.72
N GLY A 420 -3.37 -14.02 -12.27
CA GLY A 420 -2.73 -13.27 -11.19
C GLY A 420 -2.68 -14.07 -9.88
N GLY A 421 -3.80 -14.70 -9.50
CA GLY A 421 -3.86 -15.59 -8.34
C GLY A 421 -2.92 -16.80 -8.45
N ILE A 422 -2.85 -17.45 -9.61
CA ILE A 422 -1.93 -18.57 -9.88
C ILE A 422 -0.46 -18.12 -9.76
N LEU A 423 -0.12 -16.97 -10.32
CA LEU A 423 1.23 -16.40 -10.24
C LEU A 423 1.62 -16.05 -8.80
N LEU A 424 0.69 -15.53 -7.99
CA LEU A 424 0.92 -15.33 -6.55
C LEU A 424 1.19 -16.65 -5.84
N LEU A 425 0.44 -17.71 -6.13
CA LEU A 425 0.71 -19.05 -5.58
C LEU A 425 2.11 -19.55 -5.98
N PHE A 426 2.54 -19.32 -7.22
CA PHE A 426 3.90 -19.66 -7.66
C PHE A 426 4.97 -18.86 -6.89
N VAL A 427 4.74 -17.58 -6.61
CA VAL A 427 5.62 -16.77 -5.75
C VAL A 427 5.71 -17.39 -4.35
N MET A 428 4.57 -17.71 -3.74
CA MET A 428 4.52 -18.32 -2.40
C MET A 428 5.26 -19.66 -2.35
N ILE A 429 5.02 -20.55 -3.31
CA ILE A 429 5.69 -21.86 -3.43
C ILE A 429 7.19 -21.67 -3.62
N SER A 430 7.60 -20.75 -4.49
CA SER A 430 9.02 -20.45 -4.75
C SER A 430 9.73 -19.95 -3.50
N CYS A 431 9.09 -19.07 -2.73
CA CYS A 431 9.61 -18.60 -1.44
C CYS A 431 9.74 -19.73 -0.41
N LEU A 432 8.76 -20.63 -0.32
CA LEU A 432 8.81 -21.79 0.58
C LEU A 432 9.95 -22.76 0.22
N ARG A 433 10.19 -22.99 -1.08
CA ARG A 433 11.28 -23.85 -1.58
C ARG A 433 12.66 -23.20 -1.49
N SER A 434 12.72 -21.87 -1.42
CA SER A 434 13.97 -21.11 -1.30
C SER A 434 14.63 -21.21 0.09
N ARG A 435 14.06 -21.96 1.04
CA ARG A 435 14.62 -22.16 2.39
C ARG A 435 15.91 -22.98 2.33
N ARG A 436 17.06 -22.30 2.38
CA ARG A 436 18.40 -22.94 2.39
C ARG A 436 19.06 -22.92 3.78
N LYS A 437 20.03 -23.84 3.95
CA LYS A 437 20.86 -23.98 5.16
C LYS A 437 21.54 -22.64 5.45
N ILE A 438 21.40 -22.18 6.69
CA ILE A 438 22.18 -21.07 7.24
C ILE A 438 23.54 -21.68 7.56
N GLU A 439 24.60 -21.25 6.86
CA GLU A 439 25.95 -21.73 7.15
C GLU A 439 26.85 -20.56 7.57
N THR A 440 27.73 -20.89 8.50
CA THR A 440 28.57 -20.05 9.36
C THR A 440 30.00 -20.02 8.87
N ASP A 441 30.55 -18.85 8.58
CA ASP A 441 31.56 -18.10 9.36
C ASP A 441 32.16 -17.04 8.43
N LEU A 442 32.06 -15.75 8.82
CA LEU A 442 32.55 -14.64 8.00
C LEU A 442 34.05 -14.42 8.23
N THR A 443 34.84 -14.34 7.16
CA THR A 443 36.25 -13.94 7.17
C THR A 443 36.41 -12.47 7.58
N SER A 444 37.61 -12.06 7.99
CA SER A 444 37.91 -10.71 8.49
C SER A 444 37.57 -9.59 7.50
N GLU A 445 37.84 -9.82 6.22
CA GLU A 445 37.53 -8.89 5.12
C GLU A 445 36.01 -8.77 4.88
N GLN A 446 35.28 -9.87 5.08
CA GLN A 446 33.82 -9.88 5.00
C GLN A 446 33.17 -9.14 6.17
N ARG A 447 33.78 -9.17 7.37
CA ARG A 447 33.33 -8.37 8.51
C ARG A 447 33.46 -6.87 8.21
N PHE A 448 34.55 -6.43 7.59
CA PHE A 448 34.76 -5.04 7.20
C PHE A 448 33.73 -4.58 6.13
N GLN A 449 33.56 -5.33 5.05
CA GLN A 449 32.57 -5.00 4.01
C GLN A 449 31.11 -5.07 4.53
N SER A 450 30.84 -5.87 5.57
CA SER A 450 29.54 -5.93 6.23
C SER A 450 29.26 -4.69 7.08
N ALA A 451 30.25 -4.22 7.85
CA ALA A 451 30.13 -3.05 8.71
C ALA A 451 29.92 -1.76 7.89
N GLU A 452 30.55 -1.68 6.72
CA GLU A 452 30.36 -0.55 5.83
C GLU A 452 28.95 -0.52 5.21
N ARG A 453 28.45 -1.64 4.68
CA ARG A 453 27.08 -1.73 4.14
C ARG A 453 25.99 -1.40 5.16
N VAL A 454 26.18 -1.85 6.40
CA VAL A 454 25.33 -1.52 7.55
C VAL A 454 25.21 -0.01 7.75
N SER A 455 26.34 0.69 7.70
CA SER A 455 26.39 2.15 7.89
C SER A 455 25.61 2.88 6.80
N TRP A 456 25.70 2.42 5.54
CA TRP A 456 24.97 3.02 4.42
C TRP A 456 23.45 2.90 4.56
N ILE A 457 22.91 1.77 5.04
CA ILE A 457 21.46 1.62 5.30
C ILE A 457 21.00 2.67 6.31
N ALA A 458 21.74 2.83 7.42
CA ALA A 458 21.44 3.83 8.45
C ALA A 458 21.57 5.27 7.93
N TYR A 459 22.62 5.56 7.16
CA TYR A 459 22.80 6.88 6.52
C TYR A 459 21.69 7.21 5.53
N GLY A 460 21.23 6.23 4.75
CA GLY A 460 20.10 6.41 3.84
C GLY A 460 18.79 6.68 4.58
N ALA A 461 18.54 6.00 5.70
CA ALA A 461 17.38 6.26 6.55
C ALA A 461 17.43 7.68 7.17
N GLY A 462 18.57 8.07 7.76
CA GLY A 462 18.76 9.40 8.32
C GLY A 462 18.70 10.51 7.27
N GLY A 463 19.27 10.27 6.09
CA GLY A 463 19.21 11.18 4.94
C GLY A 463 17.79 11.36 4.41
N ALA A 464 17.01 10.29 4.30
CA ALA A 464 15.60 10.37 3.91
C ALA A 464 14.78 11.17 4.93
N LEU A 465 14.97 10.92 6.22
CA LEU A 465 14.33 11.71 7.28
C LEU A 465 14.66 13.20 7.13
N ALA A 466 15.94 13.55 6.99
CA ALA A 466 16.37 14.93 6.82
C ALA A 466 15.77 15.58 5.56
N LEU A 467 15.76 14.86 4.44
CA LEU A 467 15.20 15.36 3.17
C LEU A 467 13.69 15.59 3.26
N ILE A 468 12.93 14.67 3.86
CA ILE A 468 11.47 14.82 4.03
C ILE A 468 11.16 16.10 4.82
N TRP A 469 11.87 16.33 5.92
CA TRP A 469 11.69 17.53 6.74
C TRP A 469 12.16 18.81 6.04
N LEU A 470 13.29 18.75 5.31
CA LEU A 470 13.79 19.88 4.52
C LEU A 470 12.79 20.26 3.41
N PHE A 471 12.25 19.28 2.69
CA PHE A 471 11.24 19.51 1.66
C PHE A 471 9.92 19.99 2.26
N GLY A 472 9.47 19.42 3.39
CA GLY A 472 8.29 19.90 4.10
C GLY A 472 8.44 21.35 4.56
N LEU A 473 9.63 21.75 5.02
CA LEU A 473 9.93 23.13 5.35
C LEU A 473 9.93 24.04 4.11
N ALA A 474 10.56 23.59 3.03
CA ALA A 474 10.65 24.36 1.79
C ALA A 474 9.29 24.51 1.08
N SER A 475 8.41 23.52 1.20
CA SER A 475 7.06 23.54 0.62
C SER A 475 6.01 24.18 1.51
N GLY A 476 6.32 24.41 2.80
CA GLY A 476 5.34 24.83 3.81
C GLY A 476 4.37 23.73 4.24
N GLN A 477 4.57 22.49 3.81
CA GLN A 477 3.79 21.32 4.21
C GLN A 477 4.62 20.45 5.16
N LEU A 478 4.78 20.93 6.38
CA LEU A 478 5.51 20.18 7.40
C LEU A 478 4.71 18.93 7.83
N PRO A 479 5.38 17.79 8.05
CA PRO A 479 4.78 16.66 8.74
C PRO A 479 4.23 17.08 10.12
N ASP A 480 3.33 16.29 10.71
CA ASP A 480 2.74 16.58 12.03
C ASP A 480 3.83 16.86 13.07
N ILE A 481 4.06 18.14 13.38
CA ILE A 481 5.15 18.60 14.22
C ILE A 481 4.94 18.14 15.66
N GLN A 482 3.70 18.18 16.15
CA GLN A 482 3.38 17.85 17.54
C GLN A 482 3.64 16.37 17.82
N ALA A 483 3.12 15.49 16.95
CA ALA A 483 3.37 14.06 17.09
C ALA A 483 4.85 13.70 16.82
N SER A 484 5.49 14.38 15.87
CA SER A 484 6.88 14.10 15.47
C SER A 484 7.91 14.50 16.52
N LEU A 485 7.63 15.53 17.33
CA LEU A 485 8.49 15.99 18.42
C LEU A 485 8.85 14.86 19.39
N PHE A 486 7.91 13.94 19.64
CA PHE A 486 8.11 12.81 20.53
C PHE A 486 8.40 11.51 19.77
N SER A 487 7.68 11.25 18.67
CA SER A 487 7.80 9.98 17.96
C SER A 487 9.16 9.80 17.27
N VAL A 488 9.77 10.85 16.71
CA VAL A 488 11.05 10.74 15.99
C VAL A 488 12.22 10.45 16.94
N PRO A 489 12.47 11.22 18.03
CA PRO A 489 13.56 10.90 18.95
C PRO A 489 13.40 9.51 19.58
N PHE A 490 12.16 9.12 19.91
CA PHE A 490 11.89 7.82 20.50
C PHE A 490 12.06 6.67 19.49
N ALA A 491 11.68 6.86 18.23
CA ALA A 491 11.96 5.91 17.15
C ALA A 491 13.47 5.70 16.98
N VAL A 492 14.26 6.77 16.96
CA VAL A 492 15.73 6.71 16.88
C VAL A 492 16.31 5.96 18.08
N PHE A 493 15.83 6.28 19.30
CA PHE A 493 16.24 5.58 20.52
C PHE A 493 15.88 4.09 20.47
N ALA A 494 14.67 3.74 20.02
CA ALA A 494 14.24 2.36 19.89
C ALA A 494 15.08 1.60 18.87
N GLY A 495 15.35 2.20 17.71
CA GLY A 495 16.25 1.62 16.69
C GLY A 495 17.66 1.38 17.22
N TRP A 496 18.23 2.36 17.92
CA TRP A 496 19.54 2.23 18.55
C TRP A 496 19.58 1.12 19.62
N LEU A 497 18.58 1.09 20.53
CA LEU A 497 18.51 0.08 21.57
C LEU A 497 18.35 -1.32 20.95
N ILE A 498 17.42 -1.49 20.01
CA ILE A 498 17.21 -2.78 19.34
C ILE A 498 18.47 -3.22 18.61
N GLN A 499 19.09 -2.32 17.82
CA GLN A 499 20.31 -2.64 17.06
C GLN A 499 21.48 -3.06 17.97
N THR A 500 21.68 -2.39 19.10
CA THR A 500 22.73 -2.78 20.07
C THR A 500 22.47 -4.15 20.68
N GLN A 501 21.21 -4.55 20.83
CA GLN A 501 20.84 -5.86 21.34
C GLN A 501 20.91 -6.97 20.28
N MET A 502 20.96 -6.62 18.99
CA MET A 502 21.02 -7.59 17.88
C MET A 502 22.37 -8.30 17.77
N ALA A 503 23.42 -7.83 18.45
CA ALA A 503 24.74 -8.47 18.47
C ALA A 503 24.68 -9.92 19.00
N ASP A 504 23.77 -10.18 19.95
CA ASP A 504 23.60 -11.49 20.59
C ASP A 504 22.55 -12.38 19.90
N VAL A 505 21.86 -11.87 18.87
CA VAL A 505 20.74 -12.56 18.21
C VAL A 505 21.26 -13.33 17.00
N THR A 506 21.03 -14.64 16.96
CA THR A 506 21.50 -15.50 15.87
C THR A 506 20.68 -15.33 14.58
N ALA A 507 21.25 -15.71 13.44
CA ALA A 507 20.52 -15.70 12.15
C ALA A 507 19.27 -16.59 12.14
N VAL A 508 19.25 -17.66 12.96
CA VAL A 508 18.07 -18.52 13.15
C VAL A 508 16.97 -17.77 13.89
N GLU A 509 17.32 -17.02 14.92
CA GLU A 509 16.36 -16.22 15.70
C GLU A 509 15.79 -15.07 14.87
N ILE A 510 16.61 -14.35 14.10
CA ILE A 510 16.11 -13.34 13.14
C ILE A 510 15.11 -13.96 12.17
N ARG A 511 15.43 -15.14 11.61
CA ARG A 511 14.49 -15.85 10.71
C ARG A 511 13.19 -16.20 11.43
N ARG A 512 13.22 -16.58 12.71
CA ARG A 512 12.02 -16.82 13.52
C ARG A 512 11.21 -15.53 13.69
N ILE A 513 11.82 -14.42 14.09
CA ILE A 513 11.15 -13.13 14.25
C ILE A 513 10.48 -12.70 12.94
N HIS A 514 11.21 -12.75 11.81
CA HIS A 514 10.66 -12.47 10.49
C HIS A 514 9.52 -13.41 10.10
N THR A 515 9.61 -14.70 10.40
CA THR A 515 8.51 -15.64 10.13
C THR A 515 7.27 -15.31 10.95
N ALA A 516 7.42 -14.86 12.19
CA ALA A 516 6.31 -14.42 13.02
C ALA A 516 5.67 -13.13 12.52
N ILE A 517 6.49 -12.16 12.08
CA ILE A 517 6.00 -10.92 11.45
C ILE A 517 5.20 -11.27 10.20
N LEU A 518 5.77 -12.10 9.29
CA LEU A 518 5.08 -12.51 8.08
C LEU A 518 3.77 -13.24 8.40
N PHE A 519 3.79 -14.17 9.36
CA PHE A 519 2.59 -14.88 9.79
C PHE A 519 1.52 -13.90 10.32
N ALA A 520 1.87 -13.00 11.22
CA ALA A 520 0.94 -12.03 11.79
C ALA A 520 0.34 -11.11 10.71
N MET A 521 1.19 -10.53 9.86
CA MET A 521 0.74 -9.64 8.79
C MET A 521 -0.13 -10.38 7.78
N MET A 522 0.28 -11.54 7.27
CA MET A 522 -0.51 -12.29 6.29
C MET A 522 -1.84 -12.76 6.88
N THR A 523 -1.89 -13.16 8.16
CA THR A 523 -3.14 -13.52 8.84
C THR A 523 -4.09 -12.32 8.98
N HIS A 524 -3.56 -11.13 9.31
CA HIS A 524 -4.36 -9.91 9.38
C HIS A 524 -4.90 -9.50 7.99
N LEU A 525 -4.05 -9.55 6.96
CA LEU A 525 -4.41 -9.14 5.60
C LEU A 525 -5.40 -10.09 4.89
N LEU A 526 -5.66 -11.28 5.43
CA LEU A 526 -6.79 -12.12 4.99
C LEU A 526 -8.15 -11.50 5.29
N VAL A 527 -8.24 -10.59 6.26
CA VAL A 527 -9.50 -9.96 6.70
C VAL A 527 -9.46 -8.44 6.52
N SER A 528 -8.26 -7.87 6.35
CA SER A 528 -8.07 -6.44 6.20
C SER A 528 -7.71 -5.98 4.78
N GLY A 529 -7.13 -6.83 3.93
CA GLY A 529 -6.54 -6.40 2.64
C GLY A 529 -5.51 -5.28 2.81
N GLY A 530 -5.16 -4.64 1.69
CA GLY A 530 -4.20 -3.53 1.65
C GLY A 530 -2.75 -3.99 1.51
N TRP A 531 -2.53 -5.12 0.82
CA TRP A 531 -1.16 -5.57 0.54
C TRP A 531 -0.53 -4.85 -0.66
N THR A 532 -1.34 -4.11 -1.43
CA THR A 532 -0.91 -3.08 -2.39
C THR A 532 -0.76 -1.69 -1.77
N VAL A 533 -0.74 -1.55 -0.44
CA VAL A 533 -0.37 -0.27 0.20
C VAL A 533 1.14 -0.24 0.40
N PRO A 534 1.92 0.68 -0.23
CA PRO A 534 3.39 0.71 -0.13
C PRO A 534 3.94 0.64 1.30
N GLY A 535 3.30 1.33 2.26
CA GLY A 535 3.67 1.30 3.67
C GLY A 535 3.56 -0.09 4.34
N VAL A 536 2.64 -0.92 3.87
CA VAL A 536 2.44 -2.30 4.36
C VAL A 536 3.28 -3.28 3.52
N ALA A 537 3.20 -3.14 2.19
CA ALA A 537 3.83 -4.01 1.19
C ALA A 537 5.35 -4.08 1.35
N LEU A 538 6.02 -2.93 1.56
CA LEU A 538 7.47 -2.86 1.74
C LEU A 538 7.92 -3.74 2.92
N MET A 539 7.21 -3.68 4.05
CA MET A 539 7.57 -4.45 5.25
C MET A 539 7.49 -5.95 4.99
N ILE A 540 6.47 -6.39 4.24
CA ILE A 540 6.30 -7.79 3.83
C ILE A 540 7.44 -8.21 2.90
N TRP A 541 7.74 -7.42 1.88
CA TRP A 541 8.79 -7.75 0.91
C TRP A 541 10.18 -7.82 1.56
N LEU A 542 10.49 -6.95 2.52
CA LEU A 542 11.74 -6.99 3.29
C LEU A 542 11.83 -8.24 4.18
N VAL A 543 10.74 -8.60 4.85
CA VAL A 543 10.66 -9.83 5.66
C VAL A 543 10.80 -11.08 4.79
N VAL A 544 10.09 -11.16 3.66
CA VAL A 544 10.19 -12.26 2.69
C VAL A 544 11.60 -12.32 2.12
N ALA A 545 12.19 -11.18 1.75
CA ALA A 545 13.56 -11.08 1.27
C ALA A 545 14.57 -11.57 2.30
N SER A 546 14.39 -11.26 3.59
CA SER A 546 15.26 -11.75 4.64
C SER A 546 15.15 -13.25 4.86
N ILE A 547 13.95 -13.83 4.74
CA ILE A 547 13.71 -15.28 4.88
C ILE A 547 14.31 -16.02 3.69
N CYS A 548 14.16 -15.46 2.49
CA CYS A 548 14.56 -16.04 1.21
C CYS A 548 15.88 -15.46 0.66
N ALA A 549 16.70 -14.84 1.52
CA ALA A 549 17.89 -14.12 1.11
C ALA A 549 18.83 -15.00 0.27
N ALA A 550 19.48 -14.38 -0.72
CA ALA A 550 20.42 -15.07 -1.59
C ALA A 550 21.64 -15.58 -0.79
N ASN A 551 22.30 -16.62 -1.30
CA ASN A 551 23.56 -17.07 -0.71
C ASN A 551 24.59 -15.94 -0.81
N PRO A 552 25.37 -15.69 0.26
CA PRO A 552 26.49 -14.77 0.20
C PRO A 552 27.45 -15.23 -0.91
N VAL A 553 27.98 -14.29 -1.67
CA VAL A 553 29.01 -14.54 -2.68
C VAL A 553 30.37 -14.35 -2.02
N HIS A 554 31.24 -15.34 -2.12
CA HIS A 554 32.59 -15.26 -1.60
C HIS A 554 33.52 -14.74 -2.69
N VAL A 555 33.89 -13.46 -2.67
CA VAL A 555 34.88 -12.92 -3.61
C VAL A 555 36.24 -13.54 -3.26
N GLY A 556 36.84 -14.25 -4.21
CA GLY A 556 38.13 -14.93 -4.01
C GLY A 556 39.31 -13.98 -4.22
N GLY A 557 40.30 -14.03 -3.34
CA GLY A 557 41.57 -13.31 -3.48
C GLY A 557 42.58 -14.15 -4.24
N THR A 558 42.68 -13.95 -5.56
CA THR A 558 43.84 -14.41 -6.35
C THR A 558 44.45 -13.22 -7.07
N SER A 559 45.78 -13.17 -7.08
CA SER A 559 46.64 -12.05 -7.49
C SER A 559 46.61 -11.67 -8.97
N ASP A 560 45.93 -12.46 -9.81
CA ASP A 560 45.70 -12.06 -11.20
C ASP A 560 44.60 -11.01 -11.21
N ALA A 561 44.92 -9.81 -11.71
CA ALA A 561 43.98 -8.72 -11.89
C ALA A 561 42.66 -9.29 -12.40
N LEU A 562 41.59 -9.18 -11.59
CA LEU A 562 40.25 -9.70 -11.88
C LEU A 562 39.75 -9.10 -13.20
N ALA A 563 40.13 -9.71 -14.32
CA ALA A 563 39.61 -9.36 -15.63
C ALA A 563 38.13 -9.71 -15.59
N VAL A 564 37.29 -8.68 -15.46
CA VAL A 564 35.84 -8.84 -15.46
C VAL A 564 35.49 -9.58 -16.75
N SER A 565 34.87 -10.75 -16.61
CA SER A 565 34.48 -11.56 -17.76
C SER A 565 33.69 -10.72 -18.77
N PRO A 566 34.01 -10.76 -20.08
CA PRO A 566 33.25 -10.04 -21.11
C PRO A 566 31.75 -10.36 -21.08
N PHE A 567 31.39 -11.55 -20.62
CA PHE A 567 29.99 -11.94 -20.42
C PHE A 567 29.36 -11.24 -19.20
N ALA A 568 30.07 -11.15 -18.07
CA ALA A 568 29.59 -10.44 -16.89
C ALA A 568 29.39 -8.94 -17.16
N SER A 569 30.30 -8.31 -17.92
CA SER A 569 30.16 -6.92 -18.36
C SER A 569 28.95 -6.71 -19.27
N ARG A 570 28.70 -7.62 -20.22
CA ARG A 570 27.51 -7.57 -21.09
C ARG A 570 26.21 -7.76 -20.32
N ALA A 571 26.17 -8.71 -19.38
CA ALA A 571 25.00 -8.93 -18.53
C ALA A 571 24.73 -7.73 -17.60
N SER A 572 25.80 -7.13 -17.05
CA SER A 572 25.75 -5.90 -16.25
C SER A 572 25.17 -4.74 -17.05
N LEU A 573 25.67 -4.51 -18.27
CA LEU A 573 25.17 -3.47 -19.16
C LEU A 573 23.72 -3.72 -19.59
N GLY A 574 23.34 -4.98 -19.85
CA GLY A 574 21.96 -5.35 -20.17
C GLY A 574 21.00 -5.08 -19.01
N ALA A 575 21.37 -5.42 -17.77
CA ALA A 575 20.57 -5.13 -16.58
C ALA A 575 20.44 -3.62 -16.34
N PHE A 576 21.52 -2.85 -16.52
CA PHE A 576 21.48 -1.39 -16.43
C PHE A 576 20.57 -0.78 -17.51
N GLY A 577 20.74 -1.20 -18.77
CA GLY A 577 19.93 -0.71 -19.89
C GLY A 577 18.45 -1.01 -19.71
N LEU A 578 18.10 -2.22 -19.24
CA LEU A 578 16.72 -2.59 -18.92
C LEU A 578 16.15 -1.72 -17.79
N GLY A 579 16.92 -1.50 -16.72
CA GLY A 579 16.49 -0.65 -15.60
C GLY A 579 16.25 0.80 -16.01
N VAL A 580 17.16 1.36 -16.82
CA VAL A 580 16.99 2.71 -17.39
C VAL A 580 15.78 2.76 -18.32
N ALA A 581 15.57 1.76 -19.17
CA ALA A 581 14.39 1.71 -20.05
C ALA A 581 13.08 1.72 -19.24
N ILE A 582 12.96 0.88 -18.21
CA ILE A 582 11.78 0.84 -17.34
C ILE A 582 11.58 2.18 -16.61
N LEU A 583 12.66 2.80 -16.10
CA LEU A 583 12.58 4.12 -15.46
C LEU A 583 12.16 5.22 -16.42
N VAL A 584 12.64 5.20 -17.67
CA VAL A 584 12.23 6.12 -18.73
C VAL A 584 10.75 5.94 -19.03
N CYS A 585 10.27 4.70 -19.17
CA CYS A 585 8.84 4.40 -19.34
C CYS A 585 8.02 4.94 -18.17
N LEU A 586 8.36 4.61 -16.92
CA LEU A 586 7.66 5.14 -15.74
C LEU A 586 7.64 6.68 -15.72
N ARG A 587 8.76 7.32 -16.09
CA ARG A 587 8.88 8.77 -16.11
C ARG A 587 7.91 9.40 -17.11
N PHE A 588 7.92 8.94 -18.36
CA PHE A 588 7.16 9.59 -19.45
C PHE A 588 5.70 9.15 -19.50
N GLU A 589 5.38 7.90 -19.14
CA GLU A 589 4.01 7.39 -19.18
C GLU A 589 3.21 7.75 -17.92
N SER A 590 3.87 7.91 -16.77
CA SER A 590 3.19 8.13 -15.48
C SER A 590 3.63 9.36 -14.72
N ILE A 591 4.91 9.49 -14.35
CA ILE A 591 5.35 10.57 -13.44
C ILE A 591 5.09 11.96 -14.03
N VAL A 592 5.58 12.21 -15.24
CA VAL A 592 5.48 13.54 -15.87
C VAL A 592 4.02 13.93 -16.12
N PRO A 593 3.18 13.11 -16.79
CA PRO A 593 1.77 13.45 -17.00
C PRO A 593 1.02 13.75 -15.70
N THR A 594 1.15 12.87 -14.68
CA THR A 594 0.44 13.02 -13.41
C THR A 594 0.90 14.25 -12.63
N GLN A 595 2.21 14.54 -12.61
CA GLN A 595 2.75 15.71 -11.90
C GLN A 595 2.42 17.02 -12.59
N ASP A 596 2.59 17.08 -13.91
CA ASP A 596 2.31 18.30 -14.66
C ASP A 596 0.82 18.64 -14.57
N ALA A 597 -0.07 17.63 -14.65
CA ALA A 597 -1.49 17.80 -14.43
C ALA A 597 -1.82 18.28 -13.01
N SER A 598 -1.25 17.65 -11.98
CA SER A 598 -1.48 18.01 -10.57
C SER A 598 -0.97 19.42 -10.25
N LEU A 599 0.21 19.79 -10.76
CA LEU A 599 0.79 21.11 -10.57
C LEU A 599 -0.04 22.20 -11.25
N ALA A 600 -0.49 21.94 -12.48
CA ALA A 600 -1.37 22.85 -13.20
C ALA A 600 -2.74 22.99 -12.49
N LEU A 601 -3.29 21.91 -11.92
CA LEU A 601 -4.51 21.98 -11.10
C LEU A 601 -4.32 22.84 -9.85
N LEU A 602 -3.23 22.64 -9.10
CA LEU A 602 -2.93 23.45 -7.92
C LEU A 602 -2.81 24.94 -8.25
N ARG A 603 -2.17 25.27 -9.39
CA ARG A 603 -2.10 26.66 -9.91
C ARG A 603 -3.48 27.18 -10.31
N GLY A 604 -4.32 26.35 -10.91
CA GLY A 604 -5.70 26.66 -11.27
C GLY A 604 -6.57 26.93 -10.03
N GLU A 605 -6.46 26.12 -9.00
CA GLU A 605 -7.16 26.29 -7.72
C GLU A 605 -6.73 27.53 -6.95
N ASP A 606 -5.42 27.81 -6.89
CA ASP A 606 -4.91 29.06 -6.32
C ASP A 606 -5.41 30.29 -7.13
N ALA A 607 -5.42 30.20 -8.45
CA ALA A 607 -5.96 31.24 -9.31
C ALA A 607 -7.47 31.46 -9.07
N MET A 608 -8.26 30.39 -8.92
CA MET A 608 -9.68 30.49 -8.57
C MET A 608 -9.90 31.11 -7.20
N ARG A 609 -9.14 30.69 -6.18
CA ARG A 609 -9.22 31.27 -4.82
C ARG A 609 -8.92 32.77 -4.80
N ARG A 610 -8.06 33.25 -5.71
CA ARG A 610 -7.73 34.67 -5.88
C ARG A 610 -8.65 35.42 -6.85
N GLY A 611 -9.68 34.77 -7.40
CA GLY A 611 -10.60 35.37 -8.37
C GLY A 611 -10.02 35.59 -9.77
N MET A 612 -8.86 35.00 -10.10
CA MET A 612 -8.21 35.12 -11.41
C MET A 612 -8.77 34.11 -12.43
N VAL A 613 -10.02 34.32 -12.85
CA VAL A 613 -10.80 33.38 -13.69
C VAL A 613 -10.10 32.98 -15.00
N ALA A 614 -9.55 33.95 -15.74
CA ALA A 614 -8.87 33.66 -17.01
C ALA A 614 -7.61 32.79 -16.83
N LYS A 615 -6.87 33.00 -15.73
CA LYS A 615 -5.71 32.18 -15.39
C LYS A 615 -6.14 30.78 -14.99
N ALA A 616 -7.19 30.64 -14.18
CA ALA A 616 -7.74 29.34 -13.81
C ALA A 616 -8.22 28.53 -15.04
N ASP A 617 -8.85 29.19 -16.01
CA ASP A 617 -9.22 28.54 -17.28
C ASP A 617 -8.00 28.09 -18.09
N ALA A 618 -6.95 28.89 -18.17
CA ALA A 618 -5.72 28.51 -18.85
C ALA A 618 -5.02 27.32 -18.17
N GLU A 619 -4.83 27.38 -16.85
CA GLU A 619 -4.15 26.33 -16.06
C GLU A 619 -4.94 25.02 -16.08
N SER A 620 -6.27 25.06 -16.02
CA SER A 620 -7.07 23.84 -16.11
C SER A 620 -7.06 23.20 -17.51
N ARG A 621 -6.94 23.97 -18.59
CA ARG A 621 -6.68 23.39 -19.92
C ARG A 621 -5.32 22.72 -19.98
N LEU A 622 -4.28 23.35 -19.43
CA LEU A 622 -2.95 22.76 -19.34
C LEU A 622 -2.99 21.45 -18.54
N ALA A 623 -3.73 21.42 -17.43
CA ALA A 623 -3.88 20.21 -16.63
C ALA A 623 -4.53 19.05 -17.39
N VAL A 624 -5.61 19.33 -18.13
CA VAL A 624 -6.32 18.33 -18.96
C VAL A 624 -5.46 17.80 -20.11
N GLN A 625 -4.60 18.65 -20.66
CA GLN A 625 -3.67 18.28 -21.74
C GLN A 625 -2.45 17.52 -21.24
N ALA A 626 -1.97 17.84 -20.03
CA ALA A 626 -0.78 17.21 -19.44
C ALA A 626 -1.00 15.71 -19.14
N ASP A 627 -2.20 15.32 -18.70
CA ASP A 627 -2.57 13.93 -18.53
C ASP A 627 -3.71 13.54 -19.47
N PRO A 628 -3.43 12.89 -20.62
CA PRO A 628 -4.46 12.47 -21.56
C PRO A 628 -5.31 11.30 -21.07
N TRP A 629 -4.86 10.56 -20.06
CA TRP A 629 -5.56 9.37 -19.54
C TRP A 629 -6.38 9.67 -18.28
N GLY A 630 -5.96 10.64 -17.47
CA GLY A 630 -6.66 11.03 -16.24
C GLY A 630 -7.93 11.85 -16.48
N PHE A 631 -8.98 11.56 -15.70
CA PHE A 631 -10.24 12.31 -15.73
C PHE A 631 -10.33 13.42 -14.67
N GLU A 632 -9.53 13.39 -13.59
CA GLU A 632 -9.66 14.32 -12.46
C GLU A 632 -9.49 15.79 -12.87
N ALA A 633 -8.50 16.10 -13.72
CA ALA A 633 -8.31 17.45 -14.21
C ALA A 633 -9.49 17.95 -15.06
N ALA A 634 -10.06 17.06 -15.87
CA ALA A 634 -11.22 17.37 -16.70
C ALA A 634 -12.48 17.54 -15.85
N ARG A 635 -12.61 16.77 -14.76
CA ARG A 635 -13.72 16.83 -13.80
C ARG A 635 -13.70 18.13 -13.01
N TRP A 636 -12.53 18.50 -12.51
CA TRP A 636 -12.34 19.81 -11.85
C TRP A 636 -12.65 20.96 -12.81
N ARG A 637 -12.16 20.88 -14.06
CA ARG A 637 -12.44 21.87 -15.08
C ARG A 637 -13.93 21.98 -15.40
N SER A 638 -14.65 20.87 -15.50
CA SER A 638 -16.09 20.89 -15.76
C SER A 638 -16.86 21.52 -14.59
N GLU A 639 -16.44 21.25 -13.35
CA GLU A 639 -17.04 21.86 -12.15
C GLU A 639 -16.83 23.37 -12.08
N MET A 640 -15.61 23.83 -12.39
CA MET A 640 -15.27 25.24 -12.49
C MET A 640 -16.10 25.92 -13.59
N LEU A 641 -16.19 25.32 -14.78
CA LEU A 641 -16.96 25.87 -15.90
C LEU A 641 -18.46 25.86 -15.64
N ARG A 642 -19.00 24.86 -14.93
CA ARG A 642 -20.39 24.84 -14.45
C ARG A 642 -20.66 26.06 -13.57
N SER A 643 -19.77 26.32 -12.61
CA SER A 643 -19.91 27.48 -11.70
C SER A 643 -19.85 28.80 -12.47
N GLN A 644 -18.96 28.91 -13.47
CA GLN A 644 -18.90 30.08 -14.36
C GLN A 644 -20.15 30.20 -15.24
N LEU A 645 -20.70 29.10 -15.74
CA LEU A 645 -21.92 29.07 -16.56
C LEU A 645 -23.11 29.64 -15.80
N ILE A 646 -23.26 29.24 -14.53
CA ILE A 646 -24.30 29.76 -13.63
C ILE A 646 -24.11 31.25 -13.37
N THR A 647 -22.89 31.65 -13.01
CA THR A 647 -22.57 33.06 -12.70
C THR A 647 -22.76 33.99 -13.91
N SER A 648 -22.40 33.52 -15.10
CA SER A 648 -22.55 34.25 -16.37
C SER A 648 -23.96 34.20 -16.96
N ARG A 649 -24.93 33.60 -16.24
CA ARG A 649 -26.33 33.48 -16.66
C ARG A 649 -26.49 32.81 -18.03
N ASN A 650 -25.86 31.65 -18.18
CA ASN A 650 -25.96 30.80 -19.35
C ASN A 650 -25.26 31.33 -20.61
N ASP A 651 -24.04 31.87 -20.47
CA ASP A 651 -23.26 32.32 -21.61
C ASP A 651 -23.01 31.17 -22.63
N PRO A 652 -23.27 31.38 -23.93
CA PRO A 652 -23.13 30.33 -24.95
C PRO A 652 -21.70 29.79 -25.11
N GLU A 653 -20.68 30.63 -24.94
CA GLU A 653 -19.28 30.22 -25.09
C GLU A 653 -18.85 29.36 -23.90
N VAL A 654 -19.19 29.79 -22.68
CA VAL A 654 -18.94 29.02 -21.45
C VAL A 654 -19.68 27.68 -21.49
N ARG A 655 -20.93 27.67 -21.97
CA ARG A 655 -21.72 26.43 -22.15
C ARG A 655 -21.04 25.45 -23.08
N ARG A 656 -20.53 25.92 -24.23
CA ARG A 656 -19.81 25.06 -25.17
C ARG A 656 -18.57 24.44 -24.50
N LYS A 657 -17.77 25.25 -23.80
CA LYS A 657 -16.56 24.78 -23.08
C LYS A 657 -16.92 23.78 -21.97
N TRP A 658 -18.00 24.02 -21.24
CA TRP A 658 -18.47 23.13 -20.19
C TRP A 658 -18.89 21.77 -20.75
N ILE A 659 -19.67 21.74 -21.83
CA ILE A 659 -20.09 20.49 -22.49
C ILE A 659 -18.88 19.72 -23.03
N GLU A 660 -17.92 20.38 -23.67
CA GLU A 660 -16.67 19.75 -24.15
C GLU A 660 -15.87 19.14 -22.98
N SER A 661 -15.82 19.84 -21.83
CA SER A 661 -15.17 19.31 -20.63
C SER A 661 -15.91 18.09 -20.07
N ILE A 662 -17.24 18.08 -20.08
CA ILE A 662 -18.05 16.92 -19.69
C ILE A 662 -17.75 15.72 -20.59
N GLU A 663 -17.73 15.92 -21.91
CA GLU A 663 -17.45 14.85 -22.87
C GLU A 663 -16.05 14.26 -22.65
N THR A 664 -15.06 15.12 -22.37
CA THR A 664 -13.70 14.68 -22.00
C THR A 664 -13.68 13.85 -20.72
N VAL A 665 -14.47 14.24 -19.71
CA VAL A 665 -14.58 13.46 -18.45
C VAL A 665 -15.17 12.08 -18.73
N VAL A 666 -16.28 12.03 -19.45
CA VAL A 666 -17.00 10.77 -19.74
C VAL A 666 -16.13 9.81 -20.56
N ASP A 667 -15.43 10.31 -21.57
CA ASP A 667 -14.51 9.53 -22.40
C ASP A 667 -13.39 8.89 -21.56
N ARG A 668 -12.78 9.68 -20.65
CA ARG A 668 -11.65 9.20 -19.84
C ARG A 668 -12.07 8.40 -18.62
N ALA A 669 -13.23 8.67 -18.03
CA ALA A 669 -13.70 7.98 -16.82
C ALA A 669 -14.09 6.51 -17.08
N GLY A 670 -14.27 6.14 -18.34
CA GLY A 670 -14.73 4.80 -18.72
C GLY A 670 -16.09 4.49 -18.10
N GLY A 671 -16.22 3.30 -17.52
CA GLY A 671 -17.46 2.84 -16.86
C GLY A 671 -17.63 3.33 -15.41
N ASN A 672 -16.83 4.28 -14.91
CA ASN A 672 -16.84 4.64 -13.49
C ASN A 672 -18.17 5.32 -13.07
N PRO A 673 -19.06 4.66 -12.30
CA PRO A 673 -20.37 5.21 -11.94
C PRO A 673 -20.27 6.45 -11.04
N LEU A 674 -19.20 6.57 -10.23
CA LEU A 674 -19.01 7.70 -9.32
C LEU A 674 -18.74 9.00 -10.11
N VAL A 675 -17.96 8.90 -11.19
CA VAL A 675 -17.63 10.04 -12.05
C VAL A 675 -18.81 10.40 -12.94
N LEU A 676 -19.48 9.39 -13.52
CA LEU A 676 -20.69 9.60 -14.32
C LEU A 676 -21.80 10.26 -13.51
N ARG A 677 -21.98 9.84 -12.25
CA ARG A 677 -22.88 10.48 -11.29
C ARG A 677 -22.50 11.95 -11.09
N ALA A 678 -21.24 12.24 -10.74
CA ALA A 678 -20.80 13.61 -10.48
C ALA A 678 -21.09 14.56 -11.65
N VAL A 679 -20.86 14.11 -12.89
CA VAL A 679 -21.12 14.93 -14.08
C VAL A 679 -22.61 14.99 -14.45
N GLY A 680 -23.37 13.91 -14.22
CA GLY A 680 -24.83 13.92 -14.33
C GLY A 680 -25.46 14.92 -13.36
N GLU A 681 -24.92 14.98 -12.14
CA GLU A 681 -25.30 15.94 -11.11
C GLU A 681 -24.99 17.40 -11.53
N GLN A 682 -23.86 17.66 -12.20
CA GLN A 682 -23.59 18.98 -12.80
C GLN A 682 -24.68 19.40 -13.80
N CYS A 683 -25.17 18.45 -14.61
CA CYS A 683 -26.23 18.70 -15.58
C CYS A 683 -27.58 18.99 -14.91
N LEU A 684 -27.89 18.29 -13.81
CA LEU A 684 -29.09 18.56 -13.00
C LEU A 684 -29.04 19.95 -12.38
N HIS A 685 -27.88 20.38 -11.87
CA HIS A 685 -27.75 21.72 -11.32
C HIS A 685 -27.92 22.80 -12.39
N ALA A 686 -27.35 22.60 -13.59
CA ALA A 686 -27.60 23.48 -14.73
C ALA A 686 -29.09 23.50 -15.13
N TYR A 687 -29.78 22.36 -15.07
CA TYR A 687 -31.22 22.27 -15.27
C TYR A 687 -32.01 23.04 -14.21
N GLN A 688 -31.65 22.94 -12.93
CA GLN A 688 -32.29 23.73 -11.86
C GLN A 688 -32.14 25.23 -12.10
N ALA A 689 -30.96 25.68 -12.55
CA ALA A 689 -30.69 27.08 -12.80
C ALA A 689 -31.44 27.62 -14.02
N PHE A 690 -31.52 26.86 -15.12
CA PHE A 690 -31.97 27.39 -16.43
C PHE A 690 -33.25 26.75 -16.99
N GLY A 691 -33.57 25.51 -16.59
CA GLY A 691 -34.73 24.76 -17.05
C GLY A 691 -34.64 24.25 -18.49
N LEU A 692 -33.42 24.07 -19.04
CA LEU A 692 -33.23 23.63 -20.42
C LEU A 692 -33.40 22.10 -20.55
N ALA A 693 -34.29 21.68 -21.46
CA ALA A 693 -34.55 20.25 -21.70
C ALA A 693 -33.29 19.45 -22.09
N ALA A 694 -32.34 20.07 -22.79
CA ALA A 694 -31.08 19.43 -23.17
C ALA A 694 -30.20 19.06 -21.95
N ASP A 695 -30.25 19.86 -20.88
CA ASP A 695 -29.49 19.58 -19.65
C ASP A 695 -30.13 18.42 -18.88
N LEU A 696 -31.47 18.37 -18.82
CA LEU A 696 -32.21 17.25 -18.24
C LEU A 696 -31.99 15.93 -19.01
N GLN A 697 -32.02 15.97 -20.34
CA GLN A 697 -31.75 14.79 -21.17
C GLN A 697 -30.32 14.28 -21.00
N ARG A 698 -29.34 15.19 -20.88
CA ARG A 698 -27.95 14.79 -20.61
C ARG A 698 -27.80 14.19 -19.21
N ALA A 699 -28.47 14.76 -18.21
CA ALA A 699 -28.54 14.19 -16.87
C ALA A 699 -29.16 12.77 -16.88
N ASP A 700 -30.30 12.56 -17.55
CA ASP A 700 -30.93 11.23 -17.67
C ASP A 700 -29.97 10.20 -18.27
N ARG A 701 -29.26 10.54 -19.34
CA ARG A 701 -28.28 9.64 -19.96
C ARG A 701 -27.17 9.24 -18.98
N LEU A 702 -26.54 10.23 -18.32
CA LEU A 702 -25.41 10.00 -17.44
C LEU A 702 -25.81 9.28 -16.14
N ILE A 703 -26.92 9.67 -15.53
CA ILE A 703 -27.45 9.02 -14.32
C ILE A 703 -27.96 7.61 -14.63
N SER A 704 -28.64 7.39 -15.76
CA SER A 704 -29.05 6.04 -16.16
C SER A 704 -27.85 5.12 -16.44
N GLN A 705 -26.77 5.65 -17.03
CA GLN A 705 -25.53 4.90 -17.22
C GLN A 705 -24.83 4.60 -15.88
N ALA A 706 -24.75 5.58 -14.98
CA ALA A 706 -24.20 5.37 -13.64
C ALA A 706 -25.01 4.34 -12.83
N LEU A 707 -26.34 4.36 -12.94
CA LEU A 707 -27.22 3.39 -12.30
C LEU A 707 -27.01 1.97 -12.84
N LYS A 708 -26.76 1.81 -14.15
CA LYS A 708 -26.45 0.49 -14.72
C LYS A 708 -25.18 -0.12 -14.11
N GLU A 709 -24.15 0.69 -13.89
CA GLU A 709 -22.87 0.26 -13.31
C GLU A 709 -22.87 0.27 -11.77
N ASN A 710 -23.95 0.73 -11.13
CA ASN A 710 -24.13 0.76 -9.67
C ASN A 710 -25.63 0.63 -9.32
N PRO A 711 -26.26 -0.53 -9.61
CA PRO A 711 -27.71 -0.70 -9.55
C PRO A 711 -28.27 -0.65 -8.13
N THR A 712 -27.44 -0.93 -7.13
CA THR A 712 -27.84 -0.98 -5.71
C THR A 712 -27.68 0.36 -4.98
N ASP A 713 -27.26 1.43 -5.67
CA ASP A 713 -27.19 2.75 -5.07
C ASP A 713 -28.57 3.40 -4.98
N LEU A 714 -29.03 3.48 -3.75
CA LEU A 714 -30.34 4.00 -3.38
C LEU A 714 -30.57 5.44 -3.87
N SER A 715 -29.55 6.29 -3.77
CA SER A 715 -29.65 7.70 -4.18
C SER A 715 -29.63 7.88 -5.70
N LEU A 716 -28.87 7.05 -6.43
CA LEU A 716 -28.91 7.02 -7.89
C LEU A 716 -30.27 6.54 -8.40
N ASN A 717 -30.84 5.50 -7.79
CA ASN A 717 -32.13 4.96 -8.18
C ASN A 717 -33.25 6.00 -7.94
N GLY A 718 -33.27 6.62 -6.75
CA GLY A 718 -34.18 7.71 -6.44
C GLY A 718 -34.03 8.93 -7.36
N GLN A 719 -32.80 9.34 -7.68
CA GLN A 719 -32.55 10.45 -8.61
C GLN A 719 -33.04 10.11 -10.03
N ALA A 720 -32.81 8.88 -10.51
CA ALA A 720 -33.26 8.42 -11.82
C ALA A 720 -34.80 8.37 -11.91
N SER A 721 -35.48 7.97 -10.83
CA SER A 721 -36.95 8.02 -10.73
C SER A 721 -37.48 9.44 -10.94
N MET A 722 -36.91 10.42 -10.21
CA MET A 722 -37.32 11.81 -10.30
C MET A 722 -37.05 12.42 -11.69
N ILE A 723 -35.94 12.05 -12.33
CA ILE A 723 -35.64 12.46 -13.71
C ILE A 723 -36.66 11.87 -14.69
N ALA A 724 -36.96 10.57 -14.57
CA ALA A 724 -37.93 9.90 -15.43
C ALA A 724 -39.32 10.53 -15.32
N LEU A 725 -39.73 10.92 -14.11
CA LEU A 725 -41.00 11.60 -13.89
C LEU A 725 -41.05 12.95 -14.62
N GLN A 726 -39.97 13.75 -14.51
CA GLN A 726 -39.86 15.05 -15.17
C GLN A 726 -39.79 14.93 -16.71
N LEU A 727 -39.30 13.80 -17.23
CA LEU A 727 -39.32 13.45 -18.65
C LEU A 727 -40.65 12.83 -19.12
N HIS A 728 -41.69 12.86 -18.28
CA HIS A 728 -43.01 12.28 -18.55
C HIS A 728 -43.00 10.75 -18.79
N GLN A 729 -42.02 10.04 -18.22
CA GLN A 729 -41.90 8.58 -18.27
C GLN A 729 -42.41 7.95 -16.97
N ARG A 730 -43.71 8.14 -16.69
CA ARG A 730 -44.32 7.77 -15.39
C ARG A 730 -44.12 6.30 -15.00
N GLU A 731 -44.28 5.37 -15.94
CA GLU A 731 -44.08 3.94 -15.67
C GLU A 731 -42.63 3.62 -15.26
N LYS A 732 -41.64 4.25 -15.92
CA LYS A 732 -40.22 4.11 -15.54
C LYS A 732 -39.97 4.69 -14.14
N ALA A 733 -40.56 5.86 -13.85
CA ALA A 733 -40.41 6.53 -12.56
C ALA A 733 -40.97 5.68 -11.40
N GLU A 734 -42.18 5.14 -11.56
CA GLU A 734 -42.84 4.29 -10.56
C GLU A 734 -42.04 2.99 -10.33
N ARG A 735 -41.56 2.32 -11.39
CA ARG A 735 -40.69 1.14 -11.23
C ARG A 735 -39.41 1.41 -10.44
N LEU A 736 -38.73 2.52 -10.75
CA LEU A 736 -37.50 2.91 -10.03
C LEU A 736 -37.82 3.31 -8.58
N ALA A 737 -38.95 3.97 -8.33
CA ALA A 737 -39.37 4.28 -6.97
C ALA A 737 -39.62 2.99 -6.14
N ASP A 738 -40.27 1.99 -6.74
CA ASP A 738 -40.50 0.67 -6.11
C ASP A 738 -39.18 -0.04 -5.78
N GLU A 739 -38.24 -0.04 -6.72
CA GLU A 739 -36.91 -0.59 -6.49
C GLU A 739 -36.15 0.16 -5.38
N THR A 740 -36.22 1.50 -5.38
CA THR A 740 -35.63 2.35 -4.33
C THR A 740 -36.22 2.00 -2.96
N ARG A 741 -37.54 1.81 -2.86
CA ARG A 741 -38.18 1.40 -1.59
C ARG A 741 -37.75 0.01 -1.15
N LEU A 742 -37.68 -0.93 -2.08
CA LEU A 742 -37.20 -2.28 -1.81
C LEU A 742 -35.79 -2.21 -1.22
N LEU A 743 -34.86 -1.53 -1.89
CA LEU A 743 -33.48 -1.36 -1.45
C LEU A 743 -33.36 -0.71 -0.07
N SER A 744 -34.19 0.30 0.23
CA SER A 744 -34.22 0.96 1.54
C SER A 744 -34.65 0.03 2.67
N GLY A 745 -35.54 -0.92 2.39
CA GLY A 745 -35.99 -1.93 3.36
C GLY A 745 -34.99 -3.07 3.61
N LEU A 746 -33.89 -3.14 2.86
CA LEU A 746 -32.89 -4.20 3.00
C LEU A 746 -31.83 -3.88 4.06
N GLY A 747 -31.31 -4.91 4.72
CA GLY A 747 -30.09 -4.80 5.52
C GLY A 747 -30.20 -4.09 6.88
N ASN A 748 -31.40 -3.59 7.25
CA ASN A 748 -31.66 -2.85 8.50
C ASN A 748 -30.62 -1.74 8.78
N ASN A 749 -30.30 -0.96 7.74
CA ASN A 749 -29.28 0.08 7.82
C ASN A 749 -29.92 1.45 7.80
N ILE A 750 -29.83 2.17 8.91
CA ILE A 750 -30.40 3.52 9.02
C ILE A 750 -29.83 4.49 7.96
N VAL A 751 -28.59 4.30 7.49
CA VAL A 751 -28.02 5.11 6.40
C VAL A 751 -28.86 4.98 5.12
N GLN A 752 -29.51 3.85 4.89
CA GLN A 752 -30.37 3.59 3.72
C GLN A 752 -31.82 4.09 3.91
N ASP A 753 -32.13 4.81 4.98
CA ASP A 753 -33.44 5.43 5.15
C ASP A 753 -33.70 6.50 4.06
N LEU A 754 -34.87 6.46 3.43
CA LEU A 754 -35.25 7.37 2.34
C LEU A 754 -35.31 8.84 2.78
N GLY A 755 -35.53 9.12 4.07
CA GLY A 755 -35.50 10.46 4.65
C GLY A 755 -34.08 10.99 4.81
N LEU A 756 -33.08 10.12 5.00
CA LEU A 756 -31.68 10.51 5.12
C LEU A 756 -30.96 10.60 3.77
N GLN A 757 -31.43 9.86 2.77
CA GLN A 757 -30.90 9.93 1.41
C GLN A 757 -31.39 11.18 0.68
N GLN A 758 -30.44 11.89 0.06
CA GLN A 758 -30.69 13.17 -0.59
C GLN A 758 -30.52 13.05 -2.10
N VAL A 759 -31.43 13.69 -2.83
CA VAL A 759 -31.41 13.82 -4.30
C VAL A 759 -31.62 15.29 -4.67
N MET A 760 -31.15 15.70 -5.84
CA MET A 760 -31.45 17.02 -6.37
C MET A 760 -32.89 17.09 -6.84
N VAL A 761 -33.56 18.18 -6.49
CA VAL A 761 -34.91 18.49 -6.97
C VAL A 761 -34.90 18.67 -8.49
N VAL A 762 -35.69 17.88 -9.22
CA VAL A 762 -35.68 17.89 -10.70
C VAL A 762 -36.71 18.88 -11.24
N ALA A 763 -36.51 20.16 -10.97
CA ALA A 763 -37.39 21.23 -11.44
C ALA A 763 -36.59 22.50 -11.76
N LYS A 764 -37.18 23.43 -12.52
CA LYS A 764 -36.61 24.76 -12.74
C LYS A 764 -36.82 25.63 -11.49
N ILE A 765 -35.74 26.00 -10.83
CA ILE A 765 -35.75 26.80 -9.60
C ILE A 765 -35.33 28.26 -9.89
N GLY A 766 -34.34 28.47 -10.76
CA GLY A 766 -33.85 29.80 -11.12
C GLY A 766 -32.83 30.36 -10.13
N LEU A 767 -32.96 31.65 -9.77
CA LEU A 767 -32.00 32.40 -8.95
C LEU A 767 -31.63 31.75 -7.60
N PRO A 768 -32.55 31.10 -6.85
CA PRO A 768 -32.19 30.43 -5.60
C PRO A 768 -31.15 29.31 -5.79
N ALA A 769 -31.24 28.57 -6.91
CA ALA A 769 -30.30 27.50 -7.23
C ALA A 769 -28.96 28.02 -7.79
N ALA A 770 -28.76 29.33 -7.93
CA ALA A 770 -27.54 29.89 -8.49
C ALA A 770 -26.32 29.75 -7.55
N ASN A 771 -26.56 29.74 -6.23
CA ASN A 771 -25.48 29.63 -5.25
C ASN A 771 -25.14 28.16 -4.97
N GLU A 772 -26.16 27.34 -4.70
CA GLU A 772 -26.03 25.91 -4.41
C GLU A 772 -27.23 25.16 -5.04
N PRO A 773 -27.07 23.89 -5.43
CA PRO A 773 -28.19 23.09 -5.91
C PRO A 773 -29.20 22.83 -4.79
N GLU A 774 -30.49 22.81 -5.13
CA GLU A 774 -31.54 22.47 -4.19
C GLU A 774 -31.61 20.94 -4.02
N MET A 775 -31.51 20.49 -2.77
CA MET A 775 -31.56 19.08 -2.39
C MET A 775 -32.82 18.80 -1.57
N SER A 776 -33.37 17.60 -1.71
CA SER A 776 -34.49 17.12 -0.91
C SER A 776 -34.30 15.65 -0.55
N SER A 777 -34.94 15.20 0.53
CA SER A 777 -34.97 13.78 0.84
C SER A 777 -35.74 13.01 -0.25
N ILE A 778 -35.35 11.75 -0.49
CA ILE A 778 -36.08 10.87 -1.42
C ILE A 778 -37.53 10.70 -0.92
N LYS A 779 -37.71 10.55 0.40
CA LYS A 779 -39.03 10.41 1.03
C LYS A 779 -39.96 11.58 0.69
N ASP A 780 -39.47 12.81 0.82
CA ASP A 780 -40.29 14.00 0.54
C ASP A 780 -40.59 14.11 -0.96
N GLN A 781 -39.59 13.86 -1.83
CA GLN A 781 -39.79 13.89 -3.28
C GLN A 781 -40.83 12.87 -3.74
N PHE A 782 -40.78 11.64 -3.24
CA PHE A 782 -41.72 10.59 -3.60
C PHE A 782 -43.13 10.88 -3.07
N ARG A 783 -43.25 11.42 -1.85
CA ARG A 783 -44.55 11.84 -1.31
C ARG A 783 -45.17 12.94 -2.16
N GLU A 784 -44.41 13.99 -2.45
CA GLU A 784 -44.91 15.18 -3.15
C GLU A 784 -45.18 14.93 -4.64
N SER A 785 -44.35 14.13 -5.30
CA SER A 785 -44.40 13.98 -6.76
C SER A 785 -45.08 12.71 -7.25
N LEU A 786 -45.01 11.63 -6.46
CA LEU A 786 -45.61 10.33 -6.79
C LEU A 786 -46.84 10.00 -5.91
N GLY A 787 -47.15 10.82 -4.90
CA GLY A 787 -48.29 10.61 -4.01
C GLY A 787 -48.11 9.40 -3.08
N TRP A 788 -46.86 9.06 -2.76
CA TRP A 788 -46.56 7.93 -1.90
C TRP A 788 -46.73 8.27 -0.42
N ASP A 789 -47.68 7.60 0.23
CA ASP A 789 -47.83 7.64 1.68
C ASP A 789 -46.86 6.65 2.32
N PHE A 790 -45.79 7.19 2.89
CA PHE A 790 -44.92 6.42 3.78
C PHE A 790 -45.56 6.40 5.17
N GLU A 791 -46.19 5.28 5.56
CA GLU A 791 -46.71 5.13 6.92
C GLU A 791 -45.59 5.42 7.95
N PRO A 792 -45.89 6.15 9.03
CA PRO A 792 -44.95 6.35 10.12
C PRO A 792 -44.88 5.08 10.97
N GLY A 793 -44.09 4.08 10.57
CA GLY A 793 -43.83 2.93 11.43
C GLY A 793 -43.20 1.73 10.72
N GLY A 794 -41.99 1.37 11.16
CA GLY A 794 -41.34 0.12 10.79
C GLY A 794 -39.82 0.22 10.83
N GLY A 795 -39.27 0.72 11.94
CA GLY A 795 -37.86 0.53 12.26
C GLY A 795 -37.58 -0.88 12.74
#